data_AF-A0A0M2HV91-F1
#
_entry.id   AF-A0A0M2HV91-F1
#
_cell.length_a   1.000
_cell.length_b   1.000
_cell.length_c   1.000
_cell.angle_alpha   90.00
_cell.angle_beta   90.00
_cell.angle_gamma   90.00
#
_symmetry.space_group_name_H-M   'P 1'
#
loop_
_entity.id
_entity.type
_entity.pdbx_description
1 polymer ?
#
loop_
_entity_poly.entity_id
_entity_poly.type
_entity_poly.pdbx_seq_one_letter_code
_entity_poly.pdbx_strand_id
1 'polypeptide(L)'
;MMNTTQRVIAVLAAATLSLTCVPAMAGAAEIAPQPAALALPAGQTGPLTAAEVGPLAETLISQGRPATASSLETSSFPASAAVDGSSTTRWASQEGIDPQWITVDLGEGATVSRVLLNWEAAYASTYTVQISADGTNWTTLKDETAGDGGTDDITGLSGTGRYLRVYGTARGTSYGYSLYELQVYGTPGSSGGTGSTGQTTTVTSISALQSAIDSSDPGDTIVLKNGSYSVSSAVSLGSGASGTSTEPVTIKAETVGGVTLTGASSFSFSGVHDISIQGFRFTQSTTMDVGSSSKAVDFVRNEFVFAQSAEHNLIVRSDDSEIAYNWFHGKSTIGVYLGIEGPGTDTVAKNTHIHHNYFSDQTFTGTNGGESIRLGTSPKALSSGNAIVEYNLFEHADGDPEAISVKSSGHTIRYNTIRNSKGGIVLRHGNGNKVLSNYILNGGNGIRIYGNDHVIMNNYVSWVTGTDAAGIVIGSGTVRDHFVGESETSRKQYDAPDRIRIGLNTLVNNSNGILGETKRTVPPLNVTIVDNIVQGASGYLASVPLMQDFYWRGNILWGSAANGNIPTVGYTRVNPQLAQDATGVWKIGSSSPAVNAAFMTDHGTWVTDDIEGRQRAGVYDVGAHEVTTSPATRAPLTTVVVGPTAP
;
A
#
# COMPACT_ATOMS: atom_id res chain seq x y z
N MET A 1 -52.62 13.89 -40.21
CA MET A 1 -53.58 13.15 -41.08
C MET A 1 -53.15 11.69 -41.04
N MET A 2 -53.80 10.85 -40.22
CA MET A 2 -54.88 9.90 -40.62
C MET A 2 -54.34 8.83 -41.59
N ASN A 3 -54.45 7.50 -41.37
CA ASN A 3 -55.61 6.80 -40.84
C ASN A 3 -55.33 5.39 -40.30
N THR A 4 -56.33 4.95 -39.54
CA THR A 4 -56.43 3.84 -38.61
C THR A 4 -57.18 2.63 -39.21
N THR A 5 -57.21 1.51 -38.47
CA THR A 5 -58.28 0.46 -38.40
C THR A 5 -58.24 -0.69 -39.42
N GLN A 6 -58.56 -1.97 -39.15
CA GLN A 6 -59.44 -2.57 -38.12
C GLN A 6 -59.27 -4.11 -37.98
N ARG A 7 -59.77 -4.63 -36.85
CA ARG A 7 -59.81 -5.99 -36.30
C ARG A 7 -60.93 -6.89 -36.86
N VAL A 8 -60.79 -8.23 -36.72
CA VAL A 8 -61.84 -9.26 -36.46
C VAL A 8 -61.13 -10.46 -35.74
N ILE A 9 -61.27 -10.76 -34.44
CA ILE A 9 -62.31 -11.43 -33.59
C ILE A 9 -62.75 -12.85 -34.02
N ALA A 10 -62.35 -13.87 -33.24
CA ALA A 10 -63.18 -14.95 -32.63
C ALA A 10 -62.26 -16.11 -32.13
N VAL A 11 -62.49 -16.93 -31.09
CA VAL A 11 -63.38 -17.06 -29.92
C VAL A 11 -62.72 -18.15 -29.00
N LEU A 12 -62.99 -18.08 -27.69
CA LEU A 12 -62.60 -18.98 -26.58
C LEU A 12 -62.88 -20.48 -26.77
N ALA A 13 -62.07 -21.33 -26.10
CA ALA A 13 -62.58 -22.41 -25.22
C ALA A 13 -61.48 -22.91 -24.24
N ALA A 14 -61.87 -23.14 -22.99
CA ALA A 14 -61.05 -23.56 -21.85
C ALA A 14 -61.18 -25.07 -21.56
N ALA A 15 -60.21 -25.67 -20.85
CA ALA A 15 -60.40 -26.39 -19.57
C ALA A 15 -59.24 -27.37 -19.22
N THR A 16 -58.62 -27.11 -18.05
CA THR A 16 -58.16 -28.02 -16.97
C THR A 16 -57.60 -29.41 -17.25
N LEU A 17 -56.45 -29.73 -16.64
CA LEU A 17 -56.24 -31.03 -15.98
C LEU A 17 -55.32 -30.94 -14.74
N SER A 18 -55.70 -31.74 -13.75
CA SER A 18 -55.33 -31.84 -12.34
C SER A 18 -53.97 -32.48 -12.04
N LEU A 19 -53.34 -32.06 -10.93
CA LEU A 19 -52.14 -32.66 -10.35
C LEU A 19 -52.52 -33.62 -9.20
N THR A 20 -52.06 -34.88 -9.25
CA THR A 20 -52.17 -35.85 -8.14
C THR A 20 -50.84 -36.58 -7.89
N CYS A 21 -50.24 -36.23 -6.75
CA CYS A 21 -49.48 -36.98 -5.72
C CYS A 21 -48.92 -38.43 -5.87
N VAL A 22 -47.73 -38.59 -5.25
CA VAL A 22 -46.99 -39.71 -4.55
C VAL A 22 -46.50 -40.96 -5.32
N PRO A 23 -45.43 -41.69 -4.85
CA PRO A 23 -44.57 -41.49 -3.66
C PRO A 23 -43.03 -41.66 -3.84
N ALA A 24 -42.31 -41.41 -2.73
CA ALA A 24 -40.87 -41.46 -2.52
C ALA A 24 -40.33 -42.81 -2.00
N MET A 25 -39.05 -43.12 -2.28
CA MET A 25 -38.10 -43.94 -1.50
C MET A 25 -36.66 -43.58 -1.98
N ALA A 26 -35.84 -42.90 -1.17
CA ALA A 26 -34.88 -43.38 -0.16
C ALA A 26 -33.51 -43.83 -0.73
N GLY A 27 -32.43 -43.12 -0.36
CA GLY A 27 -31.03 -43.49 -0.65
C GLY A 27 -30.01 -42.37 -0.40
N ALA A 28 -29.30 -42.45 0.72
CA ALA A 28 -28.42 -41.46 1.38
C ALA A 28 -27.28 -40.81 0.58
N ALA A 29 -26.99 -39.54 0.90
CA ALA A 29 -25.65 -38.94 0.90
C ALA A 29 -25.53 -37.98 2.11
N GLU A 30 -24.43 -38.11 2.84
CA GLU A 30 -24.14 -37.45 4.13
C GLU A 30 -24.09 -35.92 4.03
N ILE A 31 -24.73 -35.27 5.00
CA ILE A 31 -24.62 -33.83 5.28
C ILE A 31 -23.78 -33.68 6.55
N ALA A 32 -22.67 -32.95 6.46
CA ALA A 32 -21.85 -32.57 7.61
C ALA A 32 -22.66 -31.71 8.61
N PRO A 33 -22.54 -31.93 9.94
CA PRO A 33 -23.34 -31.22 10.92
C PRO A 33 -22.88 -29.76 11.06
N GLN A 34 -23.85 -28.84 11.04
CA GLN A 34 -23.66 -27.47 11.52
C GLN A 34 -23.39 -27.47 13.04
N PRO A 35 -22.56 -26.56 13.57
CA PRO A 35 -22.46 -26.37 15.01
C PRO A 35 -23.77 -25.79 15.55
N ALA A 36 -24.32 -26.49 16.54
CA ALA A 36 -25.55 -26.14 17.23
C ALA A 36 -25.43 -24.77 17.91
N ALA A 37 -26.39 -23.89 17.64
CA ALA A 37 -26.66 -22.75 18.50
C ALA A 37 -27.09 -23.27 19.89
N LEU A 38 -26.28 -23.00 20.91
CA LEU A 38 -26.65 -23.25 22.30
C LEU A 38 -27.82 -22.34 22.67
N ALA A 39 -29.00 -22.93 22.77
CA ALA A 39 -30.18 -22.30 23.36
C ALA A 39 -29.94 -22.06 24.85
N LEU A 40 -29.96 -20.79 25.28
CA LEU A 40 -30.03 -20.43 26.70
C LEU A 40 -31.42 -20.80 27.24
N PRO A 41 -31.52 -21.41 28.43
CA PRO A 41 -32.81 -21.67 29.05
C PRO A 41 -33.47 -20.35 29.44
N ALA A 42 -34.70 -20.16 28.99
CA ALA A 42 -35.54 -19.05 29.40
C ALA A 42 -35.91 -19.21 30.88
N GLY A 43 -35.53 -18.23 31.71
CA GLY A 43 -36.14 -18.01 33.01
C GLY A 43 -35.16 -17.72 34.13
N GLN A 44 -34.73 -16.46 34.24
CA GLN A 44 -34.53 -15.75 35.52
C GLN A 44 -34.29 -14.27 35.25
N THR A 45 -35.30 -13.45 35.51
CA THR A 45 -35.21 -11.99 35.50
C THR A 45 -34.76 -11.51 36.88
N GLY A 46 -33.47 -11.22 37.04
CA GLY A 46 -32.89 -10.55 38.21
C GLY A 46 -31.39 -10.28 37.98
N PRO A 47 -30.82 -9.17 38.47
CA PRO A 47 -29.38 -8.92 38.37
C PRO A 47 -28.61 -9.93 39.25
N LEU A 48 -27.60 -10.58 38.66
CA LEU A 48 -26.68 -11.48 39.37
C LEU A 48 -25.88 -10.70 40.42
N THR A 49 -25.57 -11.37 41.53
CA THR A 49 -24.83 -10.74 42.64
C THR A 49 -23.31 -10.90 42.46
N ALA A 50 -22.54 -9.96 43.04
CA ALA A 50 -21.07 -9.89 42.91
C ALA A 50 -20.29 -11.11 43.44
N ALA A 51 -20.96 -12.14 43.99
CA ALA A 51 -20.34 -13.38 44.45
C ALA A 51 -20.30 -14.50 43.40
N GLU A 52 -20.96 -14.32 42.23
CA GLU A 52 -21.04 -15.33 41.16
C GLU A 52 -20.00 -15.11 40.04
N VAL A 53 -19.16 -14.08 40.15
CA VAL A 53 -18.05 -13.80 39.23
C VAL A 53 -16.76 -14.29 39.90
N GLY A 54 -16.21 -15.41 39.42
CA GLY A 54 -14.85 -15.83 39.77
C GLY A 54 -13.81 -14.75 39.39
N PRO A 55 -12.55 -14.83 39.84
CA PRO A 55 -11.53 -13.85 39.50
C PRO A 55 -11.45 -13.67 37.98
N LEU A 56 -11.46 -12.41 37.53
CA LEU A 56 -11.32 -12.03 36.13
C LEU A 56 -10.11 -12.76 35.53
N ALA A 57 -10.30 -13.43 34.38
CA ALA A 57 -9.21 -14.07 33.65
C ALA A 57 -8.12 -13.03 33.34
N GLU A 58 -6.86 -13.32 33.68
CA GLU A 58 -5.73 -12.44 33.38
C GLU A 58 -5.58 -12.27 31.86
N THR A 59 -5.40 -11.04 31.39
CA THR A 59 -5.32 -10.73 29.95
C THR A 59 -3.87 -10.78 29.47
N LEU A 60 -3.60 -11.49 28.36
CA LEU A 60 -2.29 -11.50 27.69
C LEU A 60 -2.08 -10.16 26.97
N ILE A 61 -1.05 -9.40 27.35
CA ILE A 61 -0.79 -8.02 26.89
C ILE A 61 0.49 -7.85 26.05
N SER A 62 1.33 -8.88 25.92
CA SER A 62 2.57 -8.83 25.11
C SER A 62 2.43 -9.34 23.68
N GLN A 63 1.36 -10.07 23.34
CA GLN A 63 1.21 -10.74 22.04
C GLN A 63 1.25 -9.75 20.87
N GLY A 64 2.15 -9.97 19.90
CA GLY A 64 2.31 -9.15 18.71
C GLY A 64 2.92 -7.76 18.95
N ARG A 65 3.33 -7.45 20.19
CA ARG A 65 3.92 -6.16 20.55
C ARG A 65 5.35 -6.01 20.04
N PRO A 66 5.85 -4.78 19.80
CA PRO A 66 7.26 -4.57 19.45
C PRO A 66 8.20 -5.12 20.53
N ALA A 67 9.23 -5.85 20.12
CA ALA A 67 10.25 -6.38 21.01
C ALA A 67 11.67 -6.04 20.52
N THR A 68 12.57 -5.77 21.46
CA THR A 68 14.00 -5.51 21.22
C THR A 68 14.85 -6.39 22.13
N ALA A 69 16.09 -6.64 21.75
CA ALA A 69 17.02 -7.44 22.55
C ALA A 69 18.44 -6.85 22.50
N SER A 70 19.28 -7.23 23.46
CA SER A 70 20.70 -6.85 23.49
C SER A 70 21.50 -7.40 22.32
N SER A 71 21.13 -8.58 21.82
CA SER A 71 21.77 -9.22 20.68
C SER A 71 20.85 -10.29 20.08
N LEU A 72 21.31 -10.88 18.96
CA LEU A 72 20.71 -12.03 18.32
C LEU A 72 21.81 -13.02 17.91
N GLU A 73 21.51 -14.32 17.96
CA GLU A 73 22.38 -15.40 17.46
C GLU A 73 22.54 -15.25 15.93
N THR A 74 21.41 -15.10 15.22
CA THR A 74 21.34 -14.78 13.79
C THR A 74 20.07 -13.98 13.49
N SER A 75 19.96 -13.39 12.29
CA SER A 75 18.75 -12.67 11.87
C SER A 75 17.49 -13.55 11.78
N SER A 76 17.64 -14.88 11.84
CA SER A 76 16.52 -15.83 11.84
C SER A 76 15.89 -16.01 13.22
N PHE A 77 16.52 -15.49 14.29
CA PHE A 77 16.02 -15.60 15.68
C PHE A 77 15.80 -14.21 16.32
N PRO A 78 14.96 -13.35 15.71
CA PRO A 78 14.74 -11.97 16.17
C PRO A 78 13.97 -11.92 17.49
N ALA A 79 14.05 -10.80 18.21
CA ALA A 79 13.29 -10.58 19.44
C ALA A 79 11.76 -10.70 19.24
N SER A 80 11.27 -10.32 18.05
CA SER A 80 9.84 -10.43 17.70
C SER A 80 9.32 -11.86 17.70
N ALA A 81 10.20 -12.86 17.53
CA ALA A 81 9.83 -14.27 17.51
C ALA A 81 9.52 -14.85 18.90
N ALA A 82 9.76 -14.10 19.98
CA ALA A 82 9.37 -14.48 21.34
C ALA A 82 8.04 -13.87 21.77
N VAL A 83 7.35 -13.14 20.89
CA VAL A 83 6.06 -12.49 21.18
C VAL A 83 5.07 -12.69 20.01
N ASP A 84 5.31 -13.69 19.17
CA ASP A 84 4.53 -13.95 17.94
C ASP A 84 3.45 -15.02 18.13
N GLY A 85 3.42 -15.69 19.29
CA GLY A 85 2.37 -16.62 19.70
C GLY A 85 2.61 -18.02 19.16
N SER A 86 3.80 -18.29 18.63
CA SER A 86 4.20 -19.55 18.06
C SER A 86 5.26 -20.23 18.95
N SER A 87 4.95 -21.42 19.43
CA SER A 87 5.90 -22.25 20.18
C SER A 87 6.99 -22.90 19.30
N THR A 88 7.13 -22.48 18.04
CA THR A 88 8.05 -23.06 17.06
C THR A 88 9.08 -22.05 16.53
N THR A 89 8.87 -20.78 16.81
CA THR A 89 9.76 -19.65 16.52
C THR A 89 10.38 -19.19 17.84
N ARG A 90 11.57 -18.59 17.80
CA ARG A 90 12.29 -18.21 19.03
C ARG A 90 13.15 -16.97 18.83
N TRP A 91 13.29 -16.19 19.90
CA TRP A 91 14.44 -15.30 20.05
C TRP A 91 15.63 -16.10 20.58
N ALA A 92 16.84 -15.74 20.15
CA ALA A 92 18.07 -16.29 20.71
C ALA A 92 19.14 -15.21 20.78
N SER A 93 19.80 -15.04 21.93
CA SER A 93 20.91 -14.12 22.09
C SER A 93 22.20 -14.64 21.47
N GLN A 94 23.19 -13.76 21.33
CA GLN A 94 24.56 -14.18 21.04
C GLN A 94 25.04 -15.26 22.03
N GLU A 95 25.61 -16.34 21.50
CA GLU A 95 26.14 -17.45 22.29
C GLU A 95 27.38 -17.03 23.09
N GLY A 96 27.59 -17.63 24.26
CA GLY A 96 28.82 -17.42 25.02
C GLY A 96 28.82 -16.16 25.89
N ILE A 97 27.84 -15.25 25.75
CA ILE A 97 27.90 -13.91 26.33
C ILE A 97 26.84 -13.69 27.42
N ASP A 98 27.30 -13.22 28.58
CA ASP A 98 26.49 -12.72 29.69
C ASP A 98 26.89 -11.27 30.01
N PRO A 99 25.96 -10.40 30.44
CA PRO A 99 24.50 -10.57 30.50
C PRO A 99 23.83 -10.29 29.13
N GLN A 100 22.57 -10.75 28.96
CA GLN A 100 21.73 -10.46 27.79
C GLN A 100 20.30 -10.15 28.21
N TRP A 101 19.53 -9.49 27.35
CA TRP A 101 18.15 -9.13 27.64
C TRP A 101 17.24 -9.12 26.42
N ILE A 102 15.96 -9.32 26.67
CA ILE A 102 14.85 -9.06 25.74
C ILE A 102 13.82 -8.16 26.43
N THR A 103 13.31 -7.19 25.70
CA THR A 103 12.33 -6.19 26.16
C THR A 103 11.14 -6.16 25.22
N VAL A 104 9.92 -6.19 25.76
CA VAL A 104 8.67 -5.95 25.03
C VAL A 104 8.09 -4.58 25.40
N ASP A 105 7.62 -3.83 24.40
CA ASP A 105 6.87 -2.58 24.55
C ASP A 105 5.37 -2.88 24.64
N LEU A 106 4.81 -2.79 25.84
CA LEU A 106 3.39 -3.05 26.13
C LEU A 106 2.47 -1.91 25.64
N GLY A 107 3.03 -0.87 25.01
CA GLY A 107 2.33 0.29 24.47
C GLY A 107 2.24 1.46 25.45
N GLU A 108 1.61 1.22 26.60
CA GLU A 108 1.40 2.21 27.67
C GLU A 108 1.71 1.62 29.06
N GLY A 109 1.62 2.43 30.13
CA GLY A 109 1.86 2.04 31.52
C GLY A 109 0.92 0.93 32.01
N ALA A 110 1.22 -0.31 31.66
CA ALA A 110 0.43 -1.49 31.99
C ALA A 110 0.74 -1.99 33.40
N THR A 111 -0.28 -2.53 34.06
CA THR A 111 -0.08 -3.33 35.27
C THR A 111 0.26 -4.76 34.86
N VAL A 112 1.29 -5.33 35.46
CA VAL A 112 1.73 -6.70 35.19
C VAL A 112 1.43 -7.56 36.41
N SER A 113 0.63 -8.61 36.21
CA SER A 113 0.24 -9.58 37.26
C SER A 113 0.96 -10.92 37.12
N ARG A 114 1.34 -11.30 35.89
CA ARG A 114 1.99 -12.56 35.60
C ARG A 114 2.90 -12.46 34.38
N VAL A 115 4.00 -13.20 34.38
CA VAL A 115 4.88 -13.39 33.22
C VAL A 115 5.09 -14.89 33.05
N LEU A 116 4.78 -15.41 31.87
CA LEU A 116 5.01 -16.79 31.48
C LEU A 116 6.15 -16.82 30.46
N LEU A 117 7.26 -17.45 30.82
CA LEU A 117 8.43 -17.63 29.96
C LEU A 117 8.46 -19.07 29.46
N ASN A 118 8.62 -19.27 28.17
CA ASN A 118 8.86 -20.58 27.59
C ASN A 118 10.27 -20.63 26.99
N TRP A 119 11.21 -21.19 27.74
CA TRP A 119 12.61 -21.32 27.34
C TRP A 119 12.79 -22.44 26.32
N GLU A 120 13.78 -22.26 25.45
CA GLU A 120 14.36 -23.36 24.68
C GLU A 120 15.31 -24.19 25.59
N ALA A 121 15.98 -25.21 25.05
CA ALA A 121 17.08 -25.89 25.76
C ALA A 121 18.17 -24.93 26.26
N ALA A 122 18.37 -23.79 25.59
CA ALA A 122 19.20 -22.68 26.04
C ALA A 122 18.42 -21.67 26.90
N TYR A 123 18.71 -21.62 28.21
CA TYR A 123 17.93 -20.86 29.19
C TYR A 123 18.80 -20.05 30.18
N ALA A 124 18.16 -19.14 30.93
CA ALA A 124 18.80 -18.41 32.03
C ALA A 124 18.76 -19.21 33.35
N SER A 125 19.93 -19.45 33.96
CA SER A 125 19.99 -19.96 35.34
C SER A 125 19.81 -18.84 36.37
N THR A 126 20.17 -17.61 36.02
CA THR A 126 19.84 -16.41 36.82
C THR A 126 19.31 -15.29 35.91
N TYR A 127 18.17 -14.72 36.28
CA TYR A 127 17.57 -13.60 35.56
C TYR A 127 16.69 -12.73 36.45
N THR A 128 16.42 -11.51 36.01
CA THR A 128 15.40 -10.64 36.62
C THR A 128 14.31 -10.31 35.61
N VAL A 129 13.07 -10.26 36.08
CA VAL A 129 11.96 -9.64 35.34
C VAL A 129 11.85 -8.21 35.85
N GLN A 130 11.90 -7.26 34.94
CA GLN A 130 11.94 -5.83 35.26
C GLN A 130 10.89 -5.07 34.45
N ILE A 131 10.38 -3.99 35.05
CA ILE A 131 9.42 -3.10 34.39
C ILE A 131 9.96 -1.67 34.39
N SER A 132 9.64 -0.92 33.34
CA SER A 132 10.07 0.47 33.17
C SER A 132 8.99 1.31 32.50
N ALA A 133 8.88 2.58 32.91
CA ALA A 133 8.01 3.54 32.23
C ALA A 133 8.69 4.16 30.99
N ASP A 134 10.02 4.25 30.96
CA ASP A 134 10.79 5.03 29.98
C ASP A 134 11.82 4.20 29.19
N GLY A 135 11.97 2.91 29.50
CA GLY A 135 12.92 2.00 28.85
C GLY A 135 14.36 2.15 29.35
N THR A 136 14.63 3.06 30.29
CA THR A 136 15.97 3.39 30.80
C THR A 136 16.11 3.14 32.30
N ASN A 137 15.09 3.47 33.09
CA ASN A 137 15.02 3.27 34.54
C ASN A 137 14.17 2.03 34.84
N TRP A 138 14.78 1.02 35.46
CA TRP A 138 14.16 -0.31 35.62
C TRP A 138 13.90 -0.64 37.08
N THR A 139 12.70 -1.15 37.35
CA THR A 139 12.31 -1.71 38.65
C THR A 139 12.20 -3.22 38.54
N THR A 140 12.88 -3.96 39.41
CA THR A 140 12.81 -5.43 39.45
C THR A 140 11.48 -5.88 40.06
N LEU A 141 10.75 -6.71 39.32
CA LEU A 141 9.50 -7.36 39.77
C LEU A 141 9.76 -8.77 40.33
N LYS A 142 10.72 -9.49 39.75
CA LYS A 142 11.12 -10.83 40.17
C LYS A 142 12.62 -10.99 39.96
N ASP A 143 13.24 -11.63 40.94
CA ASP A 143 14.64 -12.09 40.89
C ASP A 143 14.62 -13.63 40.94
N GLU A 144 15.21 -14.25 39.93
CA GLU A 144 15.38 -15.70 39.82
C GLU A 144 16.86 -16.04 39.81
N THR A 145 17.25 -16.92 40.72
CA THR A 145 18.67 -17.24 41.00
C THR A 145 19.00 -18.72 40.83
N ALA A 146 18.00 -19.54 40.52
CA ALA A 146 18.16 -20.98 40.33
C ALA A 146 17.19 -21.51 39.25
N GLY A 147 17.11 -20.82 38.10
CA GLY A 147 16.31 -21.27 36.96
C GLY A 147 16.77 -22.62 36.43
N ASP A 148 15.81 -23.47 36.05
CA ASP A 148 16.02 -24.83 35.53
C ASP A 148 15.59 -24.99 34.06
N GLY A 149 15.15 -23.91 33.41
CA GLY A 149 14.72 -23.88 32.02
C GLY A 149 13.26 -24.32 31.87
N GLY A 150 12.85 -24.71 30.67
CA GLY A 150 11.45 -25.09 30.42
C GLY A 150 10.49 -23.91 30.56
N THR A 151 9.38 -24.09 31.29
CA THR A 151 8.33 -23.05 31.43
C THR A 151 8.34 -22.45 32.83
N ASP A 152 8.61 -21.15 32.91
CA ASP A 152 8.51 -20.38 34.15
C ASP A 152 7.19 -19.63 34.20
N ASP A 153 6.32 -19.99 35.13
CA ASP A 153 5.03 -19.33 35.37
C ASP A 153 5.09 -18.39 36.59
N ILE A 154 5.48 -17.14 36.33
CA ILE A 154 5.75 -16.14 37.37
C ILE A 154 4.47 -15.36 37.65
N THR A 155 3.75 -15.74 38.71
CA THR A 155 2.48 -15.11 39.12
C THR A 155 2.65 -14.17 40.31
N GLY A 156 1.62 -13.37 40.62
CA GLY A 156 1.61 -12.49 41.79
C GLY A 156 2.53 -11.28 41.64
N LEU A 157 2.88 -10.90 40.41
CA LEU A 157 3.64 -9.70 40.12
C LEU A 157 2.79 -8.45 40.40
N SER A 158 3.46 -7.38 40.79
CA SER A 158 2.83 -6.09 41.05
C SER A 158 3.77 -4.99 40.60
N GLY A 159 3.55 -4.47 39.41
CA GLY A 159 4.33 -3.38 38.85
C GLY A 159 3.59 -2.69 37.72
N THR A 160 3.89 -1.40 37.52
CA THR A 160 3.32 -0.59 36.43
C THR A 160 4.44 -0.03 35.56
N GLY A 161 4.29 -0.15 34.24
CA GLY A 161 5.22 0.45 33.28
C GLY A 161 4.91 0.01 31.85
N ARG A 162 5.54 0.70 30.90
CA ARG A 162 5.34 0.49 29.46
C ARG A 162 6.19 -0.64 28.92
N TYR A 163 7.38 -0.82 29.46
CA TYR A 163 8.34 -1.81 28.98
C TYR A 163 8.51 -2.90 30.03
N LEU A 164 8.47 -4.16 29.59
CA LEU A 164 8.86 -5.30 30.42
C LEU A 164 10.10 -5.95 29.82
N ARG A 165 11.11 -6.22 30.66
CA ARG A 165 12.38 -6.81 30.26
C ARG A 165 12.68 -8.06 31.08
N VAL A 166 13.15 -9.11 30.40
CA VAL A 166 13.85 -10.24 31.02
C VAL A 166 15.34 -9.99 30.86
N TYR A 167 16.05 -9.85 31.99
CA TYR A 167 17.48 -9.54 32.04
C TYR A 167 18.24 -10.73 32.62
N GLY A 168 18.82 -11.56 31.74
CA GLY A 168 19.59 -12.75 32.07
C GLY A 168 21.02 -12.40 32.44
N THR A 169 21.46 -12.87 33.61
CA THR A 169 22.79 -12.57 34.18
C THR A 169 23.71 -13.78 34.26
N ALA A 170 23.16 -14.99 34.22
CA ALA A 170 23.90 -16.23 34.03
C ALA A 170 23.08 -17.24 33.24
N ARG A 171 23.74 -17.96 32.33
CA ARG A 171 23.14 -19.03 31.52
C ARG A 171 23.13 -20.36 32.27
N GLY A 172 22.17 -21.21 31.93
CA GLY A 172 22.11 -22.61 32.38
C GLY A 172 22.95 -23.56 31.52
N THR A 173 23.35 -23.13 30.32
CA THR A 173 24.13 -23.92 29.37
C THR A 173 25.29 -23.11 28.77
N SER A 174 26.11 -23.72 27.91
CA SER A 174 27.17 -23.03 27.17
C SER A 174 26.67 -22.13 26.03
N TYR A 175 25.39 -22.23 25.63
CA TYR A 175 24.78 -21.52 24.50
C TYR A 175 24.46 -20.05 24.84
N GLY A 176 23.48 -19.42 24.17
CA GLY A 176 22.92 -18.12 24.55
C GLY A 176 21.73 -18.25 25.50
N TYR A 177 20.90 -17.21 25.57
CA TYR A 177 19.55 -17.24 26.13
C TYR A 177 18.56 -17.39 24.97
N SER A 178 17.56 -18.26 25.09
CA SER A 178 16.58 -18.42 24.03
C SER A 178 15.16 -18.68 24.57
N LEU A 179 14.20 -17.92 24.03
CA LEU A 179 12.79 -17.99 24.41
C LEU A 179 11.95 -18.30 23.17
N TYR A 180 11.14 -19.34 23.27
CA TYR A 180 10.01 -19.55 22.36
C TYR A 180 8.95 -18.47 22.57
N GLU A 181 8.61 -18.15 23.82
CA GLU A 181 7.57 -17.16 24.13
C GLU A 181 7.89 -16.38 25.43
N LEU A 182 7.59 -15.08 25.40
CA LEU A 182 7.56 -14.10 26.50
C LEU A 182 6.14 -13.55 26.61
N GLN A 183 5.35 -14.16 27.48
CA GLN A 183 3.94 -13.83 27.65
C GLN A 183 3.75 -13.01 28.91
N VAL A 184 3.34 -11.76 28.76
CA VAL A 184 3.06 -10.85 29.86
C VAL A 184 1.56 -10.75 30.04
N TYR A 185 1.08 -11.04 31.24
CA TYR A 185 -0.32 -10.94 31.62
C TYR A 185 -0.53 -9.82 32.63
N GLY A 186 -1.66 -9.14 32.50
CA GLY A 186 -2.06 -8.09 33.42
C GLY A 186 -3.17 -7.23 32.85
N THR A 187 -3.26 -5.98 33.32
CA THR A 187 -4.21 -5.00 32.78
C THR A 187 -3.41 -4.02 31.92
N PRO A 188 -3.71 -3.88 30.62
CA PRO A 188 -3.14 -2.81 29.80
C PRO A 188 -3.26 -1.47 30.52
N GLY A 189 -2.30 -0.59 30.33
CA GLY A 189 -2.37 0.75 30.87
C GLY A 189 -3.65 1.39 30.35
N SER A 190 -4.50 1.85 31.26
CA SER A 190 -5.50 2.85 30.94
C SER A 190 -4.89 4.16 31.40
N SER A 191 -4.78 5.12 30.49
CA SER A 191 -4.52 6.50 30.84
C SER A 191 -5.38 6.87 32.06
N GLY A 192 -4.79 7.60 33.02
CA GLY A 192 -5.52 8.25 34.09
C GLY A 192 -6.38 9.43 33.62
N GLY A 193 -6.77 9.44 32.34
CA GLY A 193 -7.98 10.09 31.85
C GLY A 193 -8.99 8.97 31.67
N THR A 194 -10.21 9.15 32.17
CA THR A 194 -11.37 8.30 31.84
C THR A 194 -11.21 7.63 30.48
N GLY A 195 -11.43 6.31 30.39
CA GLY A 195 -11.59 5.66 29.08
C GLY A 195 -12.60 6.43 28.25
N SER A 196 -12.09 7.32 27.39
CA SER A 196 -12.84 7.94 26.33
C SER A 196 -12.66 6.95 25.20
N THR A 197 -13.66 6.09 24.99
CA THR A 197 -13.97 5.74 23.62
C THR A 197 -14.05 7.07 22.88
N GLY A 198 -13.07 7.36 22.02
CA GLY A 198 -12.87 8.68 21.41
C GLY A 198 -14.18 9.45 21.24
N GLN A 199 -14.30 10.57 21.94
CA GLN A 199 -15.55 11.27 22.04
C GLN A 199 -15.92 11.81 20.66
N THR A 200 -17.18 11.61 20.25
CA THR A 200 -17.68 12.27 19.06
C THR A 200 -18.24 13.65 19.42
N THR A 201 -17.58 14.70 18.95
CA THR A 201 -18.02 16.10 19.11
C THR A 201 -18.53 16.64 17.77
N THR A 202 -19.79 17.06 17.70
CA THR A 202 -20.37 17.67 16.48
C THR A 202 -20.38 19.18 16.59
N VAL A 203 -19.83 19.86 15.58
CA VAL A 203 -19.68 21.33 15.52
C VAL A 203 -20.36 21.90 14.28
N THR A 204 -20.74 23.18 14.34
CA THR A 204 -21.51 23.86 13.28
C THR A 204 -20.80 25.09 12.68
N SER A 205 -19.58 25.40 13.10
CA SER A 205 -18.80 26.55 12.61
C SER A 205 -17.31 26.25 12.61
N ILE A 206 -16.53 27.03 11.84
CA ILE A 206 -15.05 26.94 11.82
C ILE A 206 -14.44 27.28 13.19
N SER A 207 -15.00 28.26 13.90
CA SER A 207 -14.53 28.60 15.25
C SER A 207 -14.75 27.46 16.24
N ALA A 208 -15.91 26.79 16.20
CA ALA A 208 -16.19 25.64 17.04
C ALA A 208 -15.34 24.43 16.65
N LEU A 209 -15.06 24.25 15.35
CA LEU A 209 -14.12 23.24 14.87
C LEU A 209 -12.72 23.47 15.44
N GLN A 210 -12.20 24.70 15.40
CA GLN A 210 -10.91 25.02 16.01
C GLN A 210 -10.90 24.71 17.50
N SER A 211 -11.92 25.16 18.25
CA SER A 211 -12.00 24.89 19.69
C SER A 211 -12.08 23.40 20.02
N ALA A 212 -12.79 22.60 19.22
CA ALA A 212 -12.87 21.16 19.40
C ALA A 212 -11.53 20.47 19.10
N ILE A 213 -10.79 20.94 18.10
CA ILE A 213 -9.43 20.44 17.79
C ILE A 213 -8.48 20.76 18.94
N ASP A 214 -8.51 22.01 19.45
CA ASP A 214 -7.64 22.45 20.54
C ASP A 214 -7.89 21.67 21.85
N SER A 215 -9.07 21.08 22.01
CA SER A 215 -9.47 20.31 23.19
C SER A 215 -9.55 18.80 22.95
N SER A 216 -9.08 18.31 21.79
CA SER A 216 -9.19 16.89 21.46
C SER A 216 -8.18 16.03 22.20
N ASP A 217 -8.63 14.86 22.63
CA ASP A 217 -7.79 13.78 23.14
C ASP A 217 -7.61 12.70 22.05
N PRO A 218 -6.57 11.85 22.14
CA PRO A 218 -6.41 10.72 21.23
C PRO A 218 -7.68 9.87 21.07
N GLY A 219 -7.98 9.50 19.83
CA GLY A 219 -9.17 8.75 19.44
C GLY A 219 -10.42 9.61 19.17
N ASP A 220 -10.45 10.87 19.61
CA ASP A 220 -11.63 11.73 19.43
C ASP A 220 -12.04 11.88 17.96
N THR A 221 -13.34 12.01 17.74
CA THR A 221 -13.93 12.29 16.43
C THR A 221 -14.65 13.64 16.42
N ILE A 222 -14.16 14.58 15.63
CA ILE A 222 -14.78 15.89 15.45
C ILE A 222 -15.53 15.90 14.12
N VAL A 223 -16.86 16.10 14.20
CA VAL A 223 -17.76 16.11 13.04
C VAL A 223 -18.19 17.54 12.75
N LEU A 224 -17.79 18.09 11.59
CA LEU A 224 -18.35 19.35 11.09
C LEU A 224 -19.65 19.07 10.33
N LYS A 225 -20.75 19.69 10.78
CA LYS A 225 -22.07 19.59 10.13
C LYS A 225 -21.99 19.98 8.65
N ASN A 226 -22.83 19.35 7.83
CA ASN A 226 -22.91 19.65 6.40
C ASN A 226 -23.14 21.15 6.16
N GLY A 227 -22.44 21.71 5.17
CA GLY A 227 -22.50 23.12 4.86
C GLY A 227 -21.31 23.62 4.05
N SER A 228 -21.37 24.90 3.67
CA SER A 228 -20.27 25.61 3.03
C SER A 228 -19.67 26.59 4.02
N TYR A 229 -18.36 26.50 4.25
CA TYR A 229 -17.66 27.28 5.26
C TYR A 229 -16.57 28.11 4.60
N SER A 230 -16.59 29.43 4.84
CA SER A 230 -15.50 30.32 4.46
C SER A 230 -14.43 30.31 5.54
N VAL A 231 -13.23 29.90 5.17
CA VAL A 231 -12.06 29.83 6.05
C VAL A 231 -11.21 31.07 5.79
N SER A 232 -11.35 32.08 6.66
CA SER A 232 -10.58 33.33 6.58
C SER A 232 -9.15 33.18 7.08
N SER A 233 -8.94 32.24 8.00
CA SER A 233 -7.65 31.82 8.55
C SER A 233 -7.67 30.30 8.65
N ALA A 234 -6.56 29.64 8.30
CA ALA A 234 -6.47 28.19 8.33
C ALA A 234 -6.80 27.65 9.73
N VAL A 235 -7.54 26.54 9.77
CA VAL A 235 -7.77 25.75 10.98
C VAL A 235 -6.45 25.10 11.37
N SER A 236 -5.93 25.48 12.54
CA SER A 236 -4.61 25.09 13.00
C SER A 236 -4.66 23.72 13.67
N LEU A 237 -3.88 22.78 13.14
CA LEU A 237 -3.58 21.48 13.71
C LEU A 237 -2.17 21.56 14.32
N GLY A 238 -2.12 21.93 15.59
CA GLY A 238 -0.89 21.94 16.38
C GLY A 238 -0.66 20.62 17.10
N SER A 239 0.52 20.45 17.70
CA SER A 239 0.91 19.21 18.40
C SER A 239 -0.07 18.76 19.49
N GLY A 240 -0.85 19.67 20.07
CA GLY A 240 -1.86 19.36 21.09
C GLY A 240 -3.09 18.60 20.57
N ALA A 241 -3.30 18.53 19.25
CA ALA A 241 -4.42 17.80 18.64
C ALA A 241 -4.06 16.37 18.19
N SER A 242 -2.88 15.86 18.58
CA SER A 242 -2.34 14.61 18.05
C SER A 242 -2.97 13.37 18.70
N GLY A 243 -3.18 12.33 17.91
CA GLY A 243 -3.65 11.03 18.38
C GLY A 243 -2.53 10.07 18.75
N THR A 244 -2.83 8.78 18.67
CA THR A 244 -1.85 7.69 18.68
C THR A 244 -2.07 6.77 17.48
N SER A 245 -1.10 5.90 17.18
CA SER A 245 -1.19 4.96 16.04
C SER A 245 -2.39 4.00 16.11
N THR A 246 -2.97 3.79 17.29
CA THR A 246 -4.18 2.96 17.48
C THR A 246 -5.44 3.80 17.72
N GLU A 247 -5.29 5.07 18.08
CA GLU A 247 -6.37 6.00 18.41
C GLU A 247 -6.10 7.36 17.75
N PRO A 248 -6.19 7.46 16.42
CA PRO A 248 -5.97 8.72 15.71
C PRO A 248 -7.10 9.70 16.01
N VAL A 249 -6.78 11.00 16.07
CA VAL A 249 -7.84 12.04 16.12
C VAL A 249 -8.44 12.17 14.73
N THR A 250 -9.76 11.94 14.63
CA THR A 250 -10.49 11.99 13.36
C THR A 250 -11.24 13.31 13.23
N ILE A 251 -10.94 14.08 12.19
CA ILE A 251 -11.66 15.29 11.84
C ILE A 251 -12.41 15.01 10.55
N LYS A 252 -13.74 15.07 10.58
CA LYS A 252 -14.57 14.62 9.44
C LYS A 252 -15.73 15.54 9.13
N ALA A 253 -16.13 15.54 7.86
CA ALA A 253 -17.44 16.00 7.45
C ALA A 253 -18.55 15.07 8.00
N GLU A 254 -19.73 15.63 8.28
CA GLU A 254 -20.91 14.86 8.69
C GLU A 254 -21.30 13.79 7.65
N THR A 255 -21.23 14.15 6.37
CA THR A 255 -21.33 13.21 5.25
C THR A 255 -20.20 13.46 4.27
N VAL A 256 -19.73 12.41 3.59
CA VAL A 256 -18.69 12.52 2.56
C VAL A 256 -19.14 13.50 1.47
N GLY A 257 -18.34 14.54 1.23
CA GLY A 257 -18.62 15.64 0.31
C GLY A 257 -19.62 16.68 0.85
N GLY A 258 -20.22 16.46 2.02
CA GLY A 258 -21.26 17.32 2.58
C GLY A 258 -20.74 18.64 3.19
N VAL A 259 -19.42 18.74 3.42
CA VAL A 259 -18.76 19.95 3.90
C VAL A 259 -17.83 20.51 2.83
N THR A 260 -18.11 21.72 2.35
CA THR A 260 -17.23 22.47 1.45
C THR A 260 -16.44 23.52 2.21
N LEU A 261 -15.11 23.45 2.15
CA LEU A 261 -14.22 24.47 2.69
C LEU A 261 -13.74 25.39 1.57
N THR A 262 -14.08 26.67 1.71
CA THR A 262 -13.78 27.75 0.75
C THR A 262 -12.84 28.78 1.40
N GLY A 263 -12.24 29.65 0.60
CA GLY A 263 -11.32 30.68 1.07
C GLY A 263 -9.90 30.47 0.57
N ALA A 264 -8.94 31.17 1.17
CA ALA A 264 -7.55 31.07 0.74
C ALA A 264 -6.91 29.74 1.15
N SER A 265 -7.20 29.28 2.37
CA SER A 265 -6.65 28.08 3.01
C SER A 265 -7.76 27.28 3.73
N SER A 266 -7.42 26.12 4.31
CA SER A 266 -8.35 25.23 5.01
C SER A 266 -7.75 24.75 6.32
N PHE A 267 -6.72 23.91 6.27
CA PHE A 267 -5.96 23.42 7.43
C PHE A 267 -4.49 23.83 7.34
N SER A 268 -3.85 24.01 8.51
CA SER A 268 -2.40 24.14 8.63
C SER A 268 -1.87 23.13 9.63
N PHE A 269 -0.79 22.45 9.30
CA PHE A 269 -0.25 21.32 10.06
C PHE A 269 1.11 21.68 10.66
N SER A 270 1.25 21.54 11.97
CA SER A 270 2.51 21.87 12.66
C SER A 270 2.74 20.96 13.87
N GLY A 271 3.67 20.01 13.73
CA GLY A 271 4.07 19.13 14.83
C GLY A 271 2.98 18.15 15.27
N VAL A 272 2.01 17.87 14.39
CA VAL A 272 0.88 17.00 14.70
C VAL A 272 1.18 15.56 14.28
N HIS A 273 0.61 14.58 14.97
CA HIS A 273 0.69 13.19 14.55
C HIS A 273 -0.60 12.39 14.74
N ASP A 274 -0.76 11.33 13.96
CA ASP A 274 -1.89 10.40 14.00
C ASP A 274 -3.24 11.13 13.86
N ILE A 275 -3.38 11.85 12.73
CA ILE A 275 -4.57 12.64 12.37
C ILE A 275 -5.23 12.04 11.14
N SER A 276 -6.56 11.93 11.15
CA SER A 276 -7.33 11.56 9.96
C SER A 276 -8.28 12.67 9.53
N ILE A 277 -8.07 13.23 8.33
CA ILE A 277 -8.93 14.25 7.72
C ILE A 277 -9.87 13.58 6.71
N GLN A 278 -11.19 13.63 6.95
CA GLN A 278 -12.14 12.81 6.20
C GLN A 278 -13.34 13.53 5.60
N GLY A 279 -13.71 13.15 4.37
CA GLY A 279 -15.01 13.49 3.79
C GLY A 279 -15.19 14.94 3.35
N PHE A 280 -14.16 15.77 3.39
CA PHE A 280 -14.27 17.19 3.03
C PHE A 280 -14.19 17.41 1.52
N ARG A 281 -14.81 18.50 1.06
CA ARG A 281 -14.59 19.09 -0.26
C ARG A 281 -13.76 20.37 -0.12
N PHE A 282 -12.55 20.37 -0.67
CA PHE A 282 -11.60 21.46 -0.61
C PHE A 282 -11.61 22.28 -1.90
N THR A 283 -11.87 23.59 -1.81
CA THR A 283 -11.90 24.51 -2.98
C THR A 283 -10.97 25.70 -2.83
N GLN A 284 -9.98 25.59 -1.94
CA GLN A 284 -9.13 26.70 -1.53
C GLN A 284 -8.21 27.21 -2.64
N SER A 285 -7.64 28.40 -2.47
CA SER A 285 -6.84 29.08 -3.50
C SER A 285 -5.33 28.96 -3.33
N THR A 286 -4.85 28.30 -2.27
CA THR A 286 -3.43 28.00 -2.02
C THR A 286 -3.20 26.51 -1.82
N THR A 287 -1.96 26.08 -2.02
CA THR A 287 -1.50 24.71 -1.74
C THR A 287 -1.81 24.30 -0.30
N MET A 288 -2.30 23.06 -0.10
CA MET A 288 -2.31 22.41 1.21
C MET A 288 -0.94 21.78 1.46
N ASP A 289 -0.32 22.13 2.58
CA ASP A 289 1.03 21.74 2.91
C ASP A 289 1.07 21.05 4.27
N VAL A 290 1.34 19.74 4.28
CA VAL A 290 1.58 18.98 5.50
C VAL A 290 3.06 19.07 5.82
N GLY A 291 3.40 19.94 6.77
CA GLY A 291 4.79 20.24 7.13
C GLY A 291 5.54 19.03 7.69
N SER A 292 6.86 18.99 7.47
CA SER A 292 7.73 17.86 7.84
C SER A 292 7.95 17.68 9.35
N SER A 293 7.42 18.57 10.18
CA SER A 293 7.35 18.37 11.64
C SER A 293 6.22 17.43 12.04
N SER A 294 5.29 17.14 11.13
CA SER A 294 4.13 16.26 11.36
C SER A 294 4.42 14.82 10.91
N LYS A 295 3.60 13.87 11.34
CA LYS A 295 3.75 12.43 11.04
C LYS A 295 2.37 11.76 10.98
N ALA A 296 2.14 10.73 10.16
CA ALA A 296 0.86 10.01 10.11
C ALA A 296 -0.36 10.94 9.99
N VAL A 297 -0.37 11.76 8.94
CA VAL A 297 -1.47 12.69 8.64
C VAL A 297 -2.22 12.18 7.41
N ASP A 298 -3.37 11.59 7.66
CA ASP A 298 -4.12 10.85 6.66
C ASP A 298 -5.21 11.71 6.03
N PHE A 299 -5.41 11.50 4.74
CA PHE A 299 -6.50 12.11 3.97
C PHE A 299 -7.35 11.00 3.38
N VAL A 300 -8.58 10.87 3.88
CA VAL A 300 -9.47 9.77 3.52
C VAL A 300 -10.79 10.28 2.97
N ARG A 301 -11.20 9.83 1.78
CA ARG A 301 -12.51 10.15 1.18
C ARG A 301 -12.77 11.65 0.98
N ASN A 302 -11.75 12.43 0.64
CA ASN A 302 -11.90 13.86 0.36
C ASN A 302 -12.01 14.16 -1.14
N GLU A 303 -12.62 15.29 -1.48
CA GLU A 303 -12.61 15.86 -2.83
C GLU A 303 -11.68 17.08 -2.87
N PHE A 304 -10.69 17.07 -3.75
CA PHE A 304 -9.74 18.15 -4.01
C PHE A 304 -10.08 18.80 -5.36
N VAL A 305 -10.68 19.99 -5.31
CA VAL A 305 -11.07 20.79 -6.48
C VAL A 305 -10.73 22.26 -6.23
N PHE A 306 -9.44 22.50 -6.04
CA PHE A 306 -8.92 23.80 -5.62
C PHE A 306 -9.12 24.86 -6.72
N ALA A 307 -9.10 26.12 -6.32
CA ALA A 307 -9.08 27.20 -7.30
C ALA A 307 -7.81 27.11 -8.15
N GLN A 308 -7.93 27.50 -9.43
CA GLN A 308 -6.84 27.40 -10.41
C GLN A 308 -5.60 28.23 -10.04
N SER A 309 -5.72 29.19 -9.13
CA SER A 309 -4.60 29.97 -8.58
C SER A 309 -3.69 29.17 -7.63
N ALA A 310 -4.16 28.03 -7.08
CA ALA A 310 -3.34 27.16 -6.27
C ALA A 310 -2.32 26.44 -7.15
N GLU A 311 -1.03 26.56 -6.81
CA GLU A 311 0.03 25.88 -7.55
C GLU A 311 -0.11 24.35 -7.41
N HIS A 312 -0.21 23.82 -6.19
CA HIS A 312 -0.46 22.40 -5.95
C HIS A 312 -1.79 22.19 -5.22
N ASN A 313 -2.35 20.98 -5.24
CA ASN A 313 -3.44 20.66 -4.32
C ASN A 313 -2.89 20.23 -2.96
N LEU A 314 -2.20 19.10 -2.90
CA LEU A 314 -1.67 18.55 -1.66
C LEU A 314 -0.17 18.26 -1.77
N ILE A 315 0.62 18.83 -0.86
CA ILE A 315 2.02 18.44 -0.64
C ILE A 315 2.15 17.82 0.75
N VAL A 316 2.68 16.60 0.78
CA VAL A 316 2.91 15.83 2.01
C VAL A 316 4.41 15.75 2.28
N ARG A 317 4.82 16.26 3.44
CA ARG A 317 6.20 16.16 3.94
C ARG A 317 6.34 15.34 5.21
N SER A 318 5.22 14.88 5.77
CA SER A 318 5.15 13.95 6.88
C SER A 318 5.41 12.51 6.46
N ASP A 319 6.12 11.77 7.31
CA ASP A 319 6.27 10.33 7.16
C ASP A 319 4.95 9.60 7.52
N ASP A 320 4.84 8.34 7.09
CA ASP A 320 3.80 7.39 7.50
C ASP A 320 2.36 7.84 7.22
N SER A 321 2.16 8.70 6.22
CA SER A 321 0.83 9.26 5.88
C SER A 321 0.08 8.39 4.87
N GLU A 322 -1.23 8.23 5.07
CA GLU A 322 -2.14 7.52 4.15
C GLU A 322 -3.00 8.51 3.34
N ILE A 323 -2.96 8.38 2.02
CA ILE A 323 -3.78 9.16 1.09
C ILE A 323 -4.72 8.18 0.39
N ALA A 324 -5.95 8.07 0.89
CA ALA A 324 -6.86 7.00 0.51
C ALA A 324 -8.24 7.48 0.04
N TYR A 325 -8.76 6.86 -1.01
CA TYR A 325 -10.13 7.07 -1.48
C TYR A 325 -10.47 8.54 -1.80
N ASN A 326 -9.49 9.37 -2.16
CA ASN A 326 -9.75 10.77 -2.49
C ASN A 326 -10.08 10.94 -3.98
N TRP A 327 -10.69 12.07 -4.33
CA TRP A 327 -10.87 12.50 -5.72
C TRP A 327 -10.15 13.82 -5.96
N PHE A 328 -9.11 13.80 -6.80
CA PHE A 328 -8.39 14.99 -7.26
C PHE A 328 -8.80 15.31 -8.69
N HIS A 329 -9.34 16.49 -8.95
CA HIS A 329 -9.83 16.81 -10.29
C HIS A 329 -9.86 18.29 -10.67
N GLY A 330 -9.99 18.51 -11.98
CA GLY A 330 -10.29 19.81 -12.57
C GLY A 330 -9.14 20.81 -12.59
N LYS A 331 -7.87 20.38 -12.42
CA LYS A 331 -6.72 21.30 -12.48
C LYS A 331 -6.30 21.53 -13.93
N SER A 332 -6.29 22.80 -14.34
CA SER A 332 -5.87 23.25 -15.68
C SER A 332 -4.64 24.15 -15.65
N THR A 333 -4.00 24.32 -14.49
CA THR A 333 -2.82 25.17 -14.25
C THR A 333 -1.61 24.35 -13.83
N ILE A 334 -0.43 24.99 -13.87
CA ILE A 334 0.83 24.37 -13.42
C ILE A 334 0.74 23.88 -11.97
N GLY A 335 1.45 22.80 -11.71
CA GLY A 335 1.66 22.12 -10.44
C GLY A 335 0.86 20.82 -10.31
N VAL A 336 1.18 20.05 -9.26
CA VAL A 336 0.69 18.67 -9.10
C VAL A 336 -0.65 18.59 -8.36
N TYR A 337 -1.37 17.48 -8.55
CA TYR A 337 -2.43 17.12 -7.60
C TYR A 337 -1.83 16.71 -6.26
N LEU A 338 -0.89 15.75 -6.27
CA LEU A 338 -0.27 15.22 -5.06
C LEU A 338 1.27 15.18 -5.20
N GLY A 339 1.97 15.82 -4.25
CA GLY A 339 3.43 15.75 -4.15
C GLY A 339 3.87 15.18 -2.82
N ILE A 340 4.82 14.24 -2.83
CA ILE A 340 5.45 13.66 -1.64
C ILE A 340 6.89 14.18 -1.58
N GLU A 341 7.21 15.08 -0.65
CA GLU A 341 8.49 15.82 -0.70
C GLU A 341 9.38 15.65 0.52
N GLY A 342 8.88 15.30 1.70
CA GLY A 342 9.70 15.17 2.93
C GLY A 342 10.41 16.45 3.40
N PRO A 343 11.23 16.36 4.48
CA PRO A 343 11.98 17.49 5.01
C PRO A 343 13.13 17.96 4.09
N GLY A 344 13.48 19.24 4.24
CA GLY A 344 14.67 19.81 3.58
C GLY A 344 14.66 19.72 2.05
N THR A 345 15.84 19.83 1.44
CA THR A 345 15.95 19.82 -0.03
C THR A 345 16.25 18.45 -0.62
N ASP A 346 16.79 17.51 0.15
CA ASP A 346 17.35 16.26 -0.36
C ASP A 346 16.75 14.98 0.24
N THR A 347 15.82 15.09 1.20
CA THR A 347 15.11 13.93 1.76
C THR A 347 13.66 13.85 1.29
N VAL A 348 13.14 12.65 1.04
CA VAL A 348 11.71 12.40 0.76
C VAL A 348 11.03 11.77 1.97
N ALA A 349 9.73 12.05 2.14
CA ALA A 349 8.91 11.43 3.18
C ALA A 349 8.88 9.90 3.03
N LYS A 350 8.77 9.21 4.17
CA LYS A 350 8.84 7.75 4.28
C LYS A 350 7.46 7.12 4.37
N ASN A 351 7.35 5.92 3.81
CA ASN A 351 6.25 4.98 3.98
C ASN A 351 4.86 5.55 3.69
N THR A 352 4.76 6.56 2.82
CA THR A 352 3.45 7.07 2.38
C THR A 352 2.70 5.98 1.61
N HIS A 353 1.44 5.75 1.98
CA HIS A 353 0.56 4.82 1.27
C HIS A 353 -0.50 5.59 0.50
N ILE A 354 -0.52 5.45 -0.82
CA ILE A 354 -1.41 6.19 -1.72
C ILE A 354 -2.28 5.17 -2.45
N HIS A 355 -3.57 5.08 -2.07
CA HIS A 355 -4.43 4.07 -2.68
C HIS A 355 -5.90 4.41 -2.89
N HIS A 356 -6.50 3.72 -3.86
CA HIS A 356 -7.93 3.85 -4.16
C HIS A 356 -8.37 5.28 -4.49
N ASN A 357 -7.43 6.17 -4.86
CA ASN A 357 -7.76 7.53 -5.26
C ASN A 357 -8.19 7.59 -6.72
N TYR A 358 -9.02 8.57 -7.03
CA TYR A 358 -9.41 8.93 -8.39
C TYR A 358 -8.74 10.24 -8.77
N PHE A 359 -7.92 10.22 -9.82
CA PHE A 359 -7.30 11.41 -10.41
C PHE A 359 -7.93 11.63 -11.79
N SER A 360 -8.62 12.77 -11.97
CA SER A 360 -9.30 13.03 -13.23
C SER A 360 -9.16 14.44 -13.76
N ASP A 361 -9.46 14.60 -15.06
CA ASP A 361 -9.74 15.88 -15.70
C ASP A 361 -8.62 16.93 -15.55
N GLN A 362 -7.37 16.48 -15.59
CA GLN A 362 -6.20 17.34 -15.56
C GLN A 362 -5.91 17.84 -16.98
N THR A 363 -6.11 19.12 -17.25
CA THR A 363 -6.12 19.66 -18.63
C THR A 363 -5.02 20.68 -18.91
N PHE A 364 -4.02 20.77 -18.04
CA PHE A 364 -2.90 21.70 -18.21
C PHE A 364 -2.17 21.47 -19.54
N THR A 365 -2.10 22.51 -20.38
CA THR A 365 -1.49 22.43 -21.72
C THR A 365 -0.03 22.88 -21.76
N GLY A 366 0.57 23.19 -20.61
CA GLY A 366 1.98 23.55 -20.54
C GLY A 366 2.91 22.37 -20.80
N THR A 367 4.21 22.64 -20.81
CA THR A 367 5.22 21.64 -21.22
C THR A 367 5.75 20.78 -20.10
N ASN A 368 5.67 21.22 -18.84
CA ASN A 368 6.19 20.51 -17.67
C ASN A 368 5.49 20.99 -16.39
N GLY A 369 5.39 20.11 -15.40
CA GLY A 369 4.96 20.45 -14.04
C GLY A 369 3.46 20.25 -13.80
N GLY A 370 2.78 19.49 -14.65
CA GLY A 370 1.36 19.15 -14.50
C GLY A 370 1.12 17.71 -14.11
N GLU A 371 2.02 17.11 -13.31
CA GLU A 371 1.92 15.69 -12.94
C GLU A 371 0.71 15.43 -12.02
N SER A 372 0.08 14.26 -12.09
CA SER A 372 -0.96 13.91 -11.11
C SER A 372 -0.32 13.58 -9.76
N ILE A 373 0.64 12.66 -9.75
CA ILE A 373 1.45 12.32 -8.58
C ILE A 373 2.92 12.63 -8.86
N ARG A 374 3.60 13.25 -7.88
CA ARG A 374 5.05 13.41 -7.89
C ARG A 374 5.67 12.89 -6.60
N LEU A 375 6.51 11.85 -6.70
CA LEU A 375 7.28 11.32 -5.58
C LEU A 375 8.68 11.96 -5.58
N GLY A 376 8.90 12.93 -4.70
CA GLY A 376 10.15 13.67 -4.58
C GLY A 376 10.32 14.78 -5.62
N THR A 377 11.54 15.29 -5.71
CA THR A 377 12.00 16.26 -6.72
C THR A 377 13.41 15.88 -7.12
N SER A 378 13.98 16.46 -8.18
CA SER A 378 15.29 16.04 -8.67
C SER A 378 16.41 16.03 -7.60
N PRO A 379 16.53 17.01 -6.67
CA PRO A 379 17.53 16.91 -5.60
C PRO A 379 17.31 15.73 -4.64
N LYS A 380 16.10 15.18 -4.57
CA LYS A 380 15.72 14.07 -3.69
C LYS A 380 15.91 12.69 -4.33
N ALA A 381 16.49 12.62 -5.53
CA ALA A 381 16.67 11.40 -6.31
C ALA A 381 17.21 10.21 -5.49
N LEU A 382 18.26 10.45 -4.69
CA LEU A 382 18.92 9.40 -3.90
C LEU A 382 18.23 9.07 -2.58
N SER A 383 17.20 9.81 -2.19
CA SER A 383 16.45 9.55 -0.96
C SER A 383 15.47 8.41 -1.18
N SER A 384 15.54 7.37 -0.35
CA SER A 384 14.61 6.25 -0.41
C SER A 384 13.35 6.56 0.39
N GLY A 385 12.18 6.55 -0.24
CA GLY A 385 10.91 6.89 0.42
C GLY A 385 10.02 5.71 0.76
N ASN A 386 10.20 4.55 0.14
CA ASN A 386 9.37 3.36 0.36
C ASN A 386 7.84 3.57 0.19
N ALA A 387 7.43 4.64 -0.49
CA ALA A 387 6.02 4.88 -0.74
C ALA A 387 5.41 3.76 -1.59
N ILE A 388 4.16 3.39 -1.29
CA ILE A 388 3.36 2.42 -2.04
C ILE A 388 2.24 3.18 -2.74
N VAL A 389 2.22 3.16 -4.07
CA VAL A 389 1.17 3.75 -4.90
C VAL A 389 0.38 2.61 -5.54
N GLU A 390 -0.82 2.33 -5.04
CA GLU A 390 -1.61 1.20 -5.52
C GLU A 390 -3.10 1.38 -5.62
N TYR A 391 -3.75 0.63 -6.50
CA TYR A 391 -5.19 0.69 -6.71
C TYR A 391 -5.74 2.09 -7.04
N ASN A 392 -4.94 2.98 -7.66
CA ASN A 392 -5.40 4.30 -8.07
C ASN A 392 -5.86 4.31 -9.54
N LEU A 393 -6.89 5.10 -9.83
CA LEU A 393 -7.42 5.31 -11.18
C LEU A 393 -7.05 6.71 -11.68
N PHE A 394 -6.50 6.77 -12.89
CA PHE A 394 -6.19 8.00 -13.60
C PHE A 394 -6.98 8.03 -14.91
N GLU A 395 -7.79 9.06 -15.10
CA GLU A 395 -8.57 9.29 -16.33
C GLU A 395 -8.41 10.74 -16.79
N HIS A 396 -8.05 10.97 -18.05
CA HIS A 396 -7.76 12.33 -18.52
C HIS A 396 -6.69 13.03 -17.67
N ALA A 397 -5.65 12.28 -17.27
CA ALA A 397 -4.44 12.83 -16.65
C ALA A 397 -3.58 13.47 -17.76
N ASP A 398 -4.03 14.61 -18.28
CA ASP A 398 -3.49 15.24 -19.49
C ASP A 398 -2.55 16.42 -19.25
N GLY A 399 -2.32 16.77 -17.98
CA GLY A 399 -1.48 17.89 -17.57
C GLY A 399 -0.01 17.74 -17.99
N ASP A 400 0.51 16.51 -18.00
CA ASP A 400 1.92 16.21 -18.23
C ASP A 400 2.06 14.82 -18.87
N PRO A 401 3.12 14.56 -19.66
CA PRO A 401 3.48 13.19 -20.03
C PRO A 401 3.70 12.23 -18.85
N GLU A 402 3.92 12.77 -17.65
CA GLU A 402 4.13 12.05 -16.40
C GLU A 402 2.85 12.10 -15.52
N ALA A 403 1.93 11.13 -15.66
CA ALA A 403 0.80 11.03 -14.72
C ALA A 403 1.32 10.68 -13.32
N ILE A 404 2.23 9.71 -13.24
CA ILE A 404 3.02 9.41 -12.03
C ILE A 404 4.49 9.70 -12.35
N SER A 405 5.05 10.68 -11.67
CA SER A 405 6.45 11.06 -11.79
C SER A 405 7.24 10.69 -10.54
N VAL A 406 8.16 9.74 -10.68
CA VAL A 406 9.02 9.27 -9.59
C VAL A 406 10.37 9.96 -9.70
N LYS A 407 10.71 10.75 -8.68
CA LYS A 407 11.92 11.57 -8.59
C LYS A 407 12.72 11.26 -7.30
N SER A 408 12.52 10.08 -6.74
CA SER A 408 13.18 9.54 -5.54
C SER A 408 13.24 8.01 -5.62
N SER A 409 13.81 7.36 -4.60
CA SER A 409 14.21 5.95 -4.65
C SER A 409 13.30 5.01 -3.84
N GLY A 410 13.34 3.72 -4.16
CA GLY A 410 12.78 2.63 -3.34
C GLY A 410 11.25 2.54 -3.30
N HIS A 411 10.54 3.18 -4.21
CA HIS A 411 9.07 3.18 -4.25
C HIS A 411 8.49 1.93 -4.93
N THR A 412 7.26 1.58 -4.59
CA THR A 412 6.48 0.54 -5.28
C THR A 412 5.22 1.15 -5.90
N ILE A 413 5.07 1.01 -7.21
CA ILE A 413 3.93 1.49 -7.99
C ILE A 413 3.24 0.27 -8.59
N ARG A 414 2.08 -0.12 -8.07
CA ARG A 414 1.43 -1.38 -8.45
C ARG A 414 -0.08 -1.33 -8.55
N TYR A 415 -0.69 -2.17 -9.38
CA TYR A 415 -2.15 -2.36 -9.44
C TYR A 415 -2.95 -1.10 -9.81
N ASN A 416 -2.31 -0.08 -10.37
CA ASN A 416 -2.98 1.14 -10.81
C ASN A 416 -3.57 0.94 -12.20
N THR A 417 -4.59 1.75 -12.53
CA THR A 417 -5.13 1.85 -13.88
C THR A 417 -4.99 3.28 -14.37
N ILE A 418 -4.23 3.47 -15.44
CA ILE A 418 -4.14 4.72 -16.18
C ILE A 418 -4.85 4.51 -17.51
N ARG A 419 -5.91 5.27 -17.78
CA ARG A 419 -6.66 5.13 -19.02
C ARG A 419 -7.06 6.46 -19.63
N ASN A 420 -7.20 6.52 -20.95
CA ASN A 420 -7.63 7.72 -21.67
C ASN A 420 -6.82 8.98 -21.25
N SER A 421 -5.51 8.79 -21.06
CA SER A 421 -4.63 9.79 -20.46
C SER A 421 -3.39 10.00 -21.33
N LYS A 422 -2.98 11.25 -21.49
CA LYS A 422 -1.67 11.61 -22.06
C LYS A 422 -0.55 11.09 -21.18
N GLY A 423 -0.68 11.22 -19.86
CA GLY A 423 0.35 10.85 -18.90
C GLY A 423 0.48 9.34 -18.70
N GLY A 424 1.71 8.88 -18.47
CA GLY A 424 2.04 7.50 -18.10
C GLY A 424 2.80 7.41 -16.77
N ILE A 425 3.55 6.33 -16.56
CA ILE A 425 4.43 6.16 -15.38
C ILE A 425 5.86 6.49 -15.80
N VAL A 426 6.49 7.46 -15.13
CA VAL A 426 7.86 7.87 -15.44
C VAL A 426 8.74 7.78 -14.20
N LEU A 427 9.70 6.86 -14.25
CA LEU A 427 10.83 6.81 -13.33
C LEU A 427 11.83 7.87 -13.80
N ARG A 428 11.60 9.10 -13.34
CA ARG A 428 12.26 10.30 -13.85
C ARG A 428 13.61 10.54 -13.20
N HIS A 429 13.73 10.27 -11.90
CA HIS A 429 14.96 10.25 -11.13
C HIS A 429 14.87 9.21 -10.00
N GLY A 430 16.01 8.87 -9.41
CA GLY A 430 16.11 7.92 -8.30
C GLY A 430 16.19 6.47 -8.78
N ASN A 431 16.45 5.57 -7.84
CA ASN A 431 16.89 4.19 -8.08
C ASN A 431 16.01 3.19 -7.32
N GLY A 432 16.07 1.91 -7.67
CA GLY A 432 15.46 0.83 -6.87
C GLY A 432 13.92 0.83 -6.85
N ASN A 433 13.27 1.60 -7.71
CA ASN A 433 11.81 1.64 -7.84
C ASN A 433 11.23 0.41 -8.55
N LYS A 434 10.03 -0.01 -8.14
CA LYS A 434 9.28 -1.15 -8.70
C LYS A 434 7.99 -0.68 -9.37
N VAL A 435 7.74 -1.10 -10.61
CA VAL A 435 6.50 -0.83 -11.37
C VAL A 435 5.88 -2.18 -11.73
N LEU A 436 4.86 -2.58 -10.98
CA LEU A 436 4.37 -3.96 -10.97
C LEU A 436 2.86 -4.05 -11.28
N SER A 437 2.46 -4.85 -12.26
CA SER A 437 1.05 -5.21 -12.43
C SER A 437 0.10 -4.02 -12.63
N ASN A 438 0.53 -2.99 -13.35
CA ASN A 438 -0.31 -1.83 -13.69
C ASN A 438 -0.99 -2.03 -15.06
N TYR A 439 -2.19 -1.46 -15.20
CA TYR A 439 -2.88 -1.33 -16.48
C TYR A 439 -2.67 0.08 -17.04
N ILE A 440 -2.15 0.20 -18.26
CA ILE A 440 -2.07 1.46 -19.01
C ILE A 440 -2.80 1.29 -20.35
N LEU A 441 -3.88 2.03 -20.55
CA LEU A 441 -4.88 1.77 -21.59
C LEU A 441 -5.20 3.03 -22.39
N ASN A 442 -5.11 2.98 -23.71
CA ASN A 442 -5.57 4.06 -24.60
C ASN A 442 -5.01 5.43 -24.20
N GLY A 443 -3.69 5.61 -24.33
CA GLY A 443 -3.00 6.79 -23.80
C GLY A 443 -1.91 7.35 -24.70
N GLY A 444 -1.26 8.42 -24.24
CA GLY A 444 -0.15 9.07 -24.94
C GLY A 444 1.23 8.53 -24.55
N ASN A 445 1.38 8.02 -23.32
CA ASN A 445 2.65 7.54 -22.78
C ASN A 445 2.45 6.24 -21.97
N GLY A 446 3.41 5.31 -22.10
CA GLY A 446 3.46 4.08 -21.33
C GLY A 446 4.32 4.22 -20.07
N ILE A 447 5.31 3.33 -19.92
CA ILE A 447 6.28 3.38 -18.82
C ILE A 447 7.61 3.92 -19.34
N ARG A 448 8.19 4.95 -18.71
CA ARG A 448 9.51 5.49 -19.08
C ARG A 448 10.50 5.37 -17.92
N ILE A 449 11.74 5.01 -18.25
CA ILE A 449 12.76 4.60 -17.27
C ILE A 449 14.03 5.45 -17.43
N TYR A 450 14.46 6.06 -16.32
CA TYR A 450 15.79 6.60 -16.04
C TYR A 450 16.24 6.08 -14.67
N GLY A 451 17.53 6.19 -14.34
CA GLY A 451 18.05 5.71 -13.06
C GLY A 451 18.21 4.19 -13.00
N ASN A 452 18.55 3.68 -11.82
CA ASN A 452 19.17 2.35 -11.68
C ASN A 452 18.31 1.37 -10.90
N ASP A 453 18.60 0.07 -11.06
CA ASP A 453 18.10 -1.01 -10.20
C ASP A 453 16.56 -1.15 -10.17
N HIS A 454 15.90 -0.74 -11.26
CA HIS A 454 14.44 -0.80 -11.36
C HIS A 454 13.91 -2.16 -11.79
N VAL A 455 12.70 -2.47 -11.33
CA VAL A 455 11.96 -3.68 -11.72
C VAL A 455 10.63 -3.28 -12.34
N ILE A 456 10.45 -3.62 -13.62
CA ILE A 456 9.26 -3.32 -14.42
C ILE A 456 8.64 -4.64 -14.85
N MET A 457 7.67 -5.14 -14.10
CA MET A 457 7.21 -6.51 -14.24
C MET A 457 5.70 -6.67 -14.21
N ASN A 458 5.19 -7.64 -14.98
CA ASN A 458 3.79 -8.05 -14.95
C ASN A 458 2.79 -6.96 -15.37
N ASN A 459 3.23 -5.88 -16.05
CA ASN A 459 2.36 -4.79 -16.47
C ASN A 459 1.66 -5.10 -17.80
N TYR A 460 0.47 -4.53 -17.98
CA TYR A 460 -0.27 -4.56 -19.24
C TYR A 460 -0.38 -3.16 -19.81
N VAL A 461 0.15 -2.97 -21.02
CA VAL A 461 0.14 -1.67 -21.70
C VAL A 461 -0.43 -1.83 -23.09
N SER A 462 -1.54 -1.16 -23.37
CA SER A 462 -2.18 -1.23 -24.67
C SER A 462 -2.62 0.12 -25.20
N TRP A 463 -2.56 0.26 -26.52
CA TRP A 463 -3.03 1.45 -27.24
C TRP A 463 -2.37 2.74 -26.77
N VAL A 464 -1.08 2.68 -26.42
CA VAL A 464 -0.26 3.88 -26.25
C VAL A 464 0.17 4.36 -27.63
N THR A 465 -0.33 5.53 -28.04
CA THR A 465 -0.20 6.03 -29.43
C THR A 465 0.42 7.42 -29.51
N GLY A 466 1.18 7.65 -30.58
CA GLY A 466 1.89 8.90 -30.83
C GLY A 466 3.23 8.66 -31.53
N THR A 467 3.86 9.73 -32.04
CA THR A 467 5.07 9.64 -32.87
C THR A 467 6.25 8.96 -32.15
N ASP A 468 6.46 9.30 -30.88
CA ASP A 468 7.52 8.74 -30.01
C ASP A 468 6.93 7.83 -28.91
N ALA A 469 5.66 7.45 -29.02
CA ALA A 469 4.96 6.72 -27.99
C ALA A 469 5.34 5.23 -28.03
N ALA A 470 5.57 4.65 -26.85
CA ALA A 470 5.87 3.23 -26.71
C ALA A 470 5.23 2.68 -25.42
N GLY A 471 4.98 1.37 -25.41
CA GLY A 471 4.53 0.69 -24.19
C GLY A 471 5.56 0.82 -23.07
N ILE A 472 6.85 0.63 -23.39
CA ILE A 472 7.97 0.88 -22.48
C ILE A 472 9.06 1.68 -23.21
N VAL A 473 9.56 2.73 -22.57
CA VAL A 473 10.68 3.56 -23.02
C VAL A 473 11.86 3.40 -22.06
N ILE A 474 13.00 2.96 -22.59
CA ILE A 474 14.29 2.92 -21.90
C ILE A 474 15.03 4.22 -22.25
N GLY A 475 15.28 5.05 -21.25
CA GLY A 475 15.94 6.34 -21.41
C GLY A 475 17.39 6.24 -21.89
N SER A 476 17.95 7.39 -22.25
CA SER A 476 19.40 7.63 -22.39
C SER A 476 19.80 8.75 -21.44
N GLY A 477 21.00 8.68 -20.86
CA GLY A 477 21.47 9.62 -19.85
C GLY A 477 22.38 10.72 -20.39
N THR A 478 22.48 11.80 -19.64
CA THR A 478 23.59 12.77 -19.72
C THR A 478 24.70 12.43 -18.71
N VAL A 479 24.37 11.62 -17.70
CA VAL A 479 25.30 11.08 -16.69
C VAL A 479 25.05 9.58 -16.55
N ARG A 480 26.00 8.87 -15.90
CA ARG A 480 25.91 7.42 -15.68
C ARG A 480 25.21 7.06 -14.38
N ASP A 481 25.59 7.72 -13.29
CA ASP A 481 25.00 7.50 -11.96
C ASP A 481 25.00 8.81 -11.17
N HIS A 482 23.91 9.06 -10.44
CA HIS A 482 23.88 10.03 -9.35
C HIS A 482 24.59 9.47 -8.10
N PHE A 483 25.22 10.33 -7.30
CA PHE A 483 25.98 9.91 -6.10
C PHE A 483 25.86 10.91 -4.93
N VAL A 484 26.03 10.39 -3.71
CA VAL A 484 25.93 11.19 -2.48
C VAL A 484 26.99 12.29 -2.46
N GLY A 485 26.58 13.53 -2.19
CA GLY A 485 27.46 14.71 -2.12
C GLY A 485 27.53 15.53 -3.42
N GLU A 486 26.86 15.10 -4.50
CA GLU A 486 26.79 15.92 -5.72
C GLU A 486 25.85 17.14 -5.56
N SER A 487 26.07 18.16 -6.39
CA SER A 487 25.24 19.38 -6.36
C SER A 487 23.80 19.12 -6.78
N GLU A 488 22.87 19.96 -6.31
CA GLU A 488 21.46 19.89 -6.75
C GLU A 488 21.30 20.09 -8.26
N THR A 489 22.18 20.89 -8.88
CA THR A 489 22.20 21.09 -10.34
C THR A 489 22.61 19.82 -11.08
N SER A 490 23.57 19.06 -10.55
CA SER A 490 23.95 17.75 -11.09
C SER A 490 22.76 16.80 -11.07
N ARG A 491 22.03 16.75 -9.95
CA ARG A 491 20.82 15.91 -9.78
C ARG A 491 19.65 16.22 -10.72
N LYS A 492 19.66 17.35 -11.43
CA LYS A 492 18.65 17.67 -12.47
C LYS A 492 18.89 16.94 -13.79
N GLN A 493 20.07 16.36 -13.97
CA GLN A 493 20.45 15.64 -15.18
C GLN A 493 19.67 14.33 -15.34
N TYR A 494 19.86 13.66 -16.48
CA TYR A 494 19.22 12.38 -16.77
C TYR A 494 20.21 11.26 -16.50
N ASP A 495 19.84 10.40 -15.56
CA ASP A 495 20.62 9.21 -15.22
C ASP A 495 20.34 8.10 -16.23
N ALA A 496 21.40 7.57 -16.85
CA ALA A 496 21.23 6.52 -17.85
C ALA A 496 20.78 5.24 -17.16
N PRO A 497 19.76 4.52 -17.69
CA PRO A 497 19.30 3.30 -17.06
C PRO A 497 20.41 2.25 -16.89
N ASP A 498 20.56 1.70 -15.68
CA ASP A 498 21.50 0.62 -15.36
C ASP A 498 20.87 -0.43 -14.44
N ARG A 499 21.20 -1.72 -14.65
CA ARG A 499 20.69 -2.86 -13.86
C ARG A 499 19.17 -2.93 -13.81
N ILE A 500 18.53 -2.75 -14.96
CA ILE A 500 17.06 -2.73 -15.07
C ILE A 500 16.53 -4.11 -15.43
N ARG A 501 15.45 -4.54 -14.78
CA ARG A 501 14.73 -5.76 -15.15
C ARG A 501 13.35 -5.45 -15.70
N ILE A 502 13.09 -5.89 -16.92
CA ILE A 502 11.82 -5.74 -17.64
C ILE A 502 11.32 -7.13 -18.01
N GLY A 503 10.29 -7.64 -17.33
CA GLY A 503 9.79 -8.98 -17.64
C GLY A 503 8.33 -9.24 -17.38
N LEU A 504 7.79 -10.31 -17.95
CA LEU A 504 6.38 -10.69 -17.83
C LEU A 504 5.41 -9.56 -18.22
N ASN A 505 5.80 -8.56 -19.00
CA ASN A 505 4.89 -7.52 -19.44
C ASN A 505 4.14 -7.97 -20.71
N THR A 506 2.90 -7.52 -20.86
CA THR A 506 2.12 -7.70 -22.10
C THR A 506 1.88 -6.33 -22.75
N LEU A 507 2.51 -6.10 -23.90
CA LEU A 507 2.47 -4.84 -24.64
C LEU A 507 1.71 -5.05 -25.96
N VAL A 508 0.55 -4.42 -26.13
CA VAL A 508 -0.36 -4.73 -27.26
C VAL A 508 -0.81 -3.47 -27.99
N ASN A 509 -0.62 -3.44 -29.30
CA ASN A 509 -1.11 -2.37 -30.20
C ASN A 509 -0.66 -0.96 -29.79
N ASN A 510 0.53 -0.86 -29.20
CA ASN A 510 1.19 0.42 -28.98
C ASN A 510 1.87 0.88 -30.29
N SER A 511 2.07 2.19 -30.48
CA SER A 511 2.80 2.72 -31.64
C SER A 511 4.20 2.10 -31.76
N ASN A 512 4.84 1.82 -30.62
CA ASN A 512 6.01 0.97 -30.49
C ASN A 512 5.88 0.09 -29.23
N GLY A 513 6.47 -1.10 -29.24
CA GLY A 513 6.49 -1.97 -28.05
C GLY A 513 7.49 -1.47 -27.00
N ILE A 514 8.76 -1.81 -27.17
CA ILE A 514 9.88 -1.37 -26.32
C ILE A 514 10.79 -0.42 -27.12
N LEU A 515 11.05 0.79 -26.65
CA LEU A 515 11.84 1.78 -27.36
C LEU A 515 13.00 2.30 -26.50
N GLY A 516 14.21 2.36 -27.06
CA GLY A 516 15.36 3.04 -26.48
C GLY A 516 15.49 4.47 -27.01
N GLU A 517 15.67 5.43 -26.11
CA GLU A 517 15.96 6.81 -26.52
C GLU A 517 17.36 6.96 -27.10
N THR A 518 17.51 7.90 -28.05
CA THR A 518 18.80 8.28 -28.65
C THR A 518 19.19 9.74 -28.37
N LYS A 519 18.40 10.43 -27.53
CA LYS A 519 18.48 11.89 -27.38
C LYS A 519 19.71 12.34 -26.59
N ARG A 520 20.41 11.44 -25.89
CA ARG A 520 21.55 11.76 -25.01
C ARG A 520 22.74 10.81 -25.22
N THR A 521 23.88 11.18 -24.66
CA THR A 521 25.20 10.59 -24.97
C THR A 521 25.55 9.37 -24.14
N VAL A 522 24.93 9.17 -22.97
CA VAL A 522 25.22 8.03 -22.10
C VAL A 522 24.19 6.93 -22.36
N PRO A 523 24.61 5.77 -22.91
CA PRO A 523 23.72 4.68 -23.26
C PRO A 523 23.17 3.93 -22.03
N PRO A 524 21.97 3.32 -22.09
CA PRO A 524 21.54 2.38 -21.06
C PRO A 524 22.49 1.16 -21.00
N LEU A 525 22.70 0.63 -19.80
CA LEU A 525 23.64 -0.46 -19.50
C LEU A 525 22.91 -1.58 -18.74
N ASN A 526 23.33 -2.83 -18.96
CA ASN A 526 22.91 -3.98 -18.15
C ASN A 526 21.39 -4.08 -17.93
N VAL A 527 20.63 -4.11 -19.02
CA VAL A 527 19.17 -4.25 -18.98
C VAL A 527 18.77 -5.67 -19.35
N THR A 528 18.00 -6.31 -18.49
CA THR A 528 17.39 -7.62 -18.73
C THR A 528 15.98 -7.45 -19.26
N ILE A 529 15.72 -7.95 -20.48
CA ILE A 529 14.41 -7.95 -21.13
C ILE A 529 14.00 -9.41 -21.35
N VAL A 530 13.05 -9.88 -20.54
CA VAL A 530 12.81 -11.31 -20.41
C VAL A 530 11.33 -11.68 -20.27
N ASP A 531 10.89 -12.70 -20.98
CA ASP A 531 9.53 -13.27 -20.85
C ASP A 531 8.39 -12.26 -21.05
N ASN A 532 8.57 -11.27 -21.92
CA ASN A 532 7.52 -10.32 -22.29
C ASN A 532 6.75 -10.80 -23.53
N ILE A 533 5.45 -10.48 -23.62
CA ILE A 533 4.70 -10.52 -24.88
C ILE A 533 4.66 -9.12 -25.48
N VAL A 534 5.08 -8.98 -26.73
CA VAL A 534 4.94 -7.73 -27.49
C VAL A 534 4.25 -8.01 -28.83
N GLN A 535 3.05 -7.46 -28.99
CA GLN A 535 2.24 -7.62 -30.19
C GLN A 535 1.87 -6.26 -30.79
N GLY A 536 2.11 -6.07 -32.09
CA GLY A 536 1.81 -4.80 -32.76
C GLY A 536 1.81 -4.88 -34.29
N ALA A 537 1.04 -3.99 -34.93
CA ALA A 537 0.86 -3.97 -36.38
C ALA A 537 1.76 -2.95 -37.12
N SER A 538 2.22 -1.90 -36.43
CA SER A 538 3.00 -0.80 -37.00
C SER A 538 4.17 -0.42 -36.08
N GLY A 539 5.08 0.42 -36.57
CA GLY A 539 6.26 0.84 -35.84
C GLY A 539 7.20 -0.33 -35.56
N TYR A 540 7.76 -0.35 -34.35
CA TYR A 540 8.67 -1.40 -33.91
C TYR A 540 8.12 -2.19 -32.73
N LEU A 541 8.29 -3.51 -32.75
CA LEU A 541 8.07 -4.35 -31.57
C LEU A 541 9.12 -4.04 -30.50
N ALA A 542 10.39 -3.89 -30.87
CA ALA A 542 11.44 -3.43 -29.96
C ALA A 542 12.64 -2.76 -30.67
N SER A 543 12.94 -1.50 -30.39
CA SER A 543 14.09 -0.80 -30.99
C SER A 543 14.91 -0.06 -29.94
N VAL A 544 16.12 -0.56 -29.64
CA VAL A 544 17.02 -0.01 -28.61
C VAL A 544 18.44 0.21 -29.19
N PRO A 545 18.67 1.29 -29.97
CA PRO A 545 19.95 1.55 -30.66
C PRO A 545 21.16 1.73 -29.77
N LEU A 546 20.98 2.23 -28.56
CA LEU A 546 22.07 2.53 -27.63
C LEU A 546 22.27 1.43 -26.58
N MET A 547 21.78 0.20 -26.80
CA MET A 547 21.93 -0.87 -25.81
C MET A 547 23.40 -1.25 -25.56
N GLN A 548 23.77 -1.40 -24.29
CA GLN A 548 25.04 -1.97 -23.84
C GLN A 548 24.78 -3.06 -22.79
N ASP A 549 25.33 -4.26 -23.01
CA ASP A 549 25.18 -5.42 -22.12
C ASP A 549 23.72 -5.81 -21.82
N PHE A 550 22.86 -5.74 -22.83
CA PHE A 550 21.47 -6.16 -22.69
C PHE A 550 21.33 -7.68 -22.74
N TYR A 551 20.51 -8.23 -21.86
CA TYR A 551 20.14 -9.64 -21.84
C TYR A 551 18.71 -9.84 -22.35
N TRP A 552 18.56 -10.53 -23.48
CA TRP A 552 17.25 -10.83 -24.09
C TRP A 552 16.98 -12.33 -24.05
N ARG A 553 15.88 -12.78 -23.42
CA ARG A 553 15.46 -14.20 -23.42
C ARG A 553 13.94 -14.38 -23.28
N GLY A 554 13.41 -15.48 -23.81
CA GLY A 554 12.03 -15.92 -23.57
C GLY A 554 10.90 -14.99 -24.03
N ASN A 555 11.22 -13.87 -24.68
CA ASN A 555 10.19 -12.92 -25.15
C ASN A 555 9.42 -13.50 -26.35
N ILE A 556 8.13 -13.16 -26.45
CA ILE A 556 7.31 -13.45 -27.64
C ILE A 556 7.06 -12.14 -28.37
N LEU A 557 7.40 -12.11 -29.66
CA LEU A 557 7.17 -10.98 -30.56
C LEU A 557 6.18 -11.37 -31.66
N TRP A 558 5.14 -10.57 -31.90
CA TRP A 558 4.14 -10.89 -32.93
C TRP A 558 3.54 -9.67 -33.64
N GLY A 559 3.12 -9.90 -34.89
CA GLY A 559 2.43 -8.93 -35.74
C GLY A 559 3.26 -8.42 -36.91
N SER A 560 2.66 -7.49 -37.67
CA SER A 560 3.26 -6.91 -38.89
C SER A 560 4.27 -5.81 -38.61
N ALA A 561 4.35 -5.29 -37.38
CA ALA A 561 5.40 -4.36 -36.98
C ALA A 561 6.78 -5.02 -37.14
N ALA A 562 7.80 -4.22 -37.49
CA ALA A 562 9.16 -4.71 -37.60
C ALA A 562 9.71 -5.01 -36.19
N ASN A 563 10.68 -5.92 -36.07
CA ASN A 563 11.30 -6.14 -34.76
C ASN A 563 12.02 -4.89 -34.28
N GLY A 564 12.69 -4.12 -35.15
CA GLY A 564 13.57 -3.02 -34.75
C GLY A 564 15.02 -3.48 -34.72
N ASN A 565 15.87 -2.77 -33.97
CA ASN A 565 17.30 -3.06 -33.86
C ASN A 565 17.65 -3.76 -32.53
N ILE A 566 17.09 -4.95 -32.34
CA ILE A 566 17.41 -5.85 -31.23
C ILE A 566 18.23 -7.05 -31.72
N PRO A 567 18.89 -7.81 -30.82
CA PRO A 567 19.63 -9.02 -31.22
C PRO A 567 18.74 -10.00 -32.01
N THR A 568 19.33 -10.82 -32.88
CA THR A 568 18.58 -11.82 -33.66
C THR A 568 18.10 -13.02 -32.85
N VAL A 569 18.48 -13.11 -31.58
CA VAL A 569 18.14 -14.17 -30.61
C VAL A 569 17.57 -13.57 -29.35
N GLY A 570 16.93 -14.39 -28.50
CA GLY A 570 16.35 -13.94 -27.23
C GLY A 570 14.85 -13.66 -27.26
N TYR A 571 14.23 -13.94 -28.40
CA TYR A 571 12.77 -13.96 -28.57
C TYR A 571 12.36 -15.07 -29.55
N THR A 572 11.08 -15.42 -29.51
CA THR A 572 10.41 -16.26 -30.51
C THR A 572 9.38 -15.40 -31.24
N ARG A 573 9.38 -15.46 -32.58
CA ARG A 573 8.38 -14.77 -33.40
C ARG A 573 7.21 -15.73 -33.68
N VAL A 574 6.19 -15.69 -32.83
CA VAL A 574 5.04 -16.61 -32.89
C VAL A 574 3.79 -15.90 -32.40
N ASN A 575 2.63 -16.26 -32.95
CA ASN A 575 1.36 -15.72 -32.50
C ASN A 575 1.09 -16.13 -31.04
N PRO A 576 1.03 -15.19 -30.07
CA PRO A 576 0.70 -15.50 -28.68
C PRO A 576 -0.77 -15.89 -28.49
N GLN A 577 -1.59 -15.85 -29.55
CA GLN A 577 -3.01 -16.18 -29.49
C GLN A 577 -3.78 -15.31 -28.49
N LEU A 578 -3.43 -14.02 -28.42
CA LEU A 578 -4.13 -13.08 -27.58
C LEU A 578 -5.58 -12.89 -28.07
N ALA A 579 -6.54 -12.91 -27.15
CA ALA A 579 -7.94 -12.58 -27.37
C ALA A 579 -8.41 -11.54 -26.34
N GLN A 580 -9.30 -10.65 -26.74
CA GLN A 580 -9.88 -9.68 -25.82
C GLN A 580 -10.96 -10.32 -24.95
N ASP A 581 -10.98 -9.95 -23.67
CA ASP A 581 -12.11 -10.21 -22.80
C ASP A 581 -13.19 -9.10 -22.90
N ALA A 582 -14.24 -9.21 -22.09
CA ALA A 582 -15.33 -8.24 -22.05
C ALA A 582 -14.91 -6.83 -21.60
N THR A 583 -13.75 -6.69 -20.96
CA THR A 583 -13.17 -5.40 -20.53
C THR A 583 -12.22 -4.81 -21.57
N GLY A 584 -12.00 -5.50 -22.68
CA GLY A 584 -11.10 -5.09 -23.76
C GLY A 584 -9.62 -5.43 -23.51
N VAL A 585 -9.31 -6.15 -22.43
CA VAL A 585 -7.94 -6.59 -22.10
C VAL A 585 -7.59 -7.83 -22.92
N TRP A 586 -6.45 -7.80 -23.60
CA TRP A 586 -5.92 -8.91 -24.40
C TRP A 586 -5.21 -9.94 -23.52
N LYS A 587 -5.66 -11.20 -23.59
CA LYS A 587 -5.21 -12.30 -22.73
C LYS A 587 -4.85 -13.54 -23.55
N ILE A 588 -3.96 -14.36 -23.04
CA ILE A 588 -3.61 -15.64 -23.66
C ILE A 588 -4.68 -16.70 -23.33
N GLY A 589 -4.92 -17.61 -24.27
CA GLY A 589 -5.74 -18.81 -24.05
C GLY A 589 -4.88 -20.04 -23.75
N SER A 590 -5.51 -21.15 -23.35
CA SER A 590 -4.82 -22.40 -22.97
C SER A 590 -4.01 -23.07 -24.09
N SER A 591 -4.28 -22.75 -25.35
CA SER A 591 -3.49 -23.22 -26.49
C SER A 591 -2.30 -22.34 -26.85
N SER A 592 -2.11 -21.23 -26.12
CA SER A 592 -1.10 -20.24 -26.45
C SER A 592 0.31 -20.83 -26.30
N PRO A 593 1.25 -20.49 -27.20
CA PRO A 593 2.66 -20.85 -27.03
C PRO A 593 3.32 -20.12 -25.84
N ALA A 594 2.64 -19.17 -25.20
CA ALA A 594 3.10 -18.50 -23.98
C ALA A 594 2.90 -19.33 -22.71
N VAL A 595 2.05 -20.36 -22.75
CA VAL A 595 1.66 -21.13 -21.58
C VAL A 595 2.82 -21.98 -21.06
N ASN A 596 3.15 -21.86 -19.76
CA ASN A 596 4.26 -22.49 -19.06
C ASN A 596 5.60 -22.34 -19.81
N ALA A 597 5.81 -21.17 -20.44
CA ALA A 597 6.93 -20.95 -21.35
C ALA A 597 7.91 -19.87 -20.88
N ALA A 598 7.73 -19.29 -19.68
CA ALA A 598 8.70 -18.35 -19.13
C ALA A 598 10.10 -19.00 -19.01
N PHE A 599 11.11 -18.29 -19.50
CA PHE A 599 12.49 -18.73 -19.48
C PHE A 599 13.10 -18.64 -18.08
N MET A 600 12.82 -17.55 -17.35
CA MET A 600 13.38 -17.37 -16.01
C MET A 600 12.50 -18.02 -14.95
N THR A 601 13.14 -18.63 -13.96
CA THR A 601 12.49 -19.30 -12.84
C THR A 601 12.46 -18.45 -11.57
N ASP A 602 13.10 -17.28 -11.57
CA ASP A 602 13.28 -16.40 -10.41
C ASP A 602 12.25 -15.25 -10.35
N HIS A 603 11.27 -15.20 -11.25
CA HIS A 603 10.25 -14.14 -11.29
C HIS A 603 9.48 -13.99 -9.97
N GLY A 604 9.31 -15.09 -9.23
CA GLY A 604 8.72 -15.13 -7.88
C GLY A 604 9.39 -14.23 -6.86
N THR A 605 10.62 -13.78 -7.11
CA THR A 605 11.32 -12.77 -6.29
C THR A 605 10.62 -11.40 -6.30
N TRP A 606 9.90 -11.08 -7.39
CA TRP A 606 9.27 -9.78 -7.57
C TRP A 606 7.75 -9.85 -7.71
N VAL A 607 7.23 -10.89 -8.36
CA VAL A 607 5.78 -11.10 -8.55
C VAL A 607 5.42 -12.58 -8.36
N THR A 608 4.44 -12.84 -7.51
CA THR A 608 3.90 -14.19 -7.26
C THR A 608 2.53 -14.41 -7.89
N ASP A 609 1.90 -13.34 -8.39
CA ASP A 609 0.60 -13.38 -9.05
C ASP A 609 0.63 -12.75 -10.44
N ASP A 610 -0.37 -13.09 -11.27
CA ASP A 610 -0.61 -12.47 -12.57
C ASP A 610 -1.26 -11.09 -12.41
N ILE A 611 -1.42 -10.35 -13.51
CA ILE A 611 -1.99 -9.01 -13.45
C ILE A 611 -3.43 -8.97 -12.91
N GLU A 612 -4.15 -10.08 -12.96
CA GLU A 612 -5.50 -10.26 -12.42
C GLU A 612 -5.51 -10.79 -10.99
N GLY A 613 -4.34 -10.89 -10.34
CA GLY A 613 -4.19 -11.30 -8.95
C GLY A 613 -4.34 -12.80 -8.72
N ARG A 614 -4.14 -13.61 -9.75
CA ARG A 614 -4.13 -15.07 -9.66
C ARG A 614 -2.72 -15.56 -9.39
N GLN A 615 -2.57 -16.42 -8.39
CA GLN A 615 -1.26 -17.00 -8.07
C GLN A 615 -0.67 -17.74 -9.28
N ARG A 616 0.61 -17.50 -9.54
CA ARG A 616 1.40 -18.24 -10.52
C ARG A 616 2.05 -19.42 -9.83
N ALA A 617 2.03 -20.59 -10.46
CA ALA A 617 2.59 -21.81 -9.90
C ALA A 617 3.36 -22.58 -10.97
N GLY A 618 4.49 -23.19 -10.59
CA GLY A 618 5.33 -23.91 -11.54
C GLY A 618 6.06 -22.97 -12.50
N VAL A 619 6.11 -23.33 -13.78
CA VAL A 619 6.70 -22.48 -14.82
C VAL A 619 5.68 -21.45 -15.22
N TYR A 620 6.01 -20.17 -15.07
CA TYR A 620 5.07 -19.10 -15.37
C TYR A 620 4.74 -19.03 -16.87
N ASP A 621 3.59 -18.46 -17.19
CA ASP A 621 3.28 -18.03 -18.54
C ASP A 621 4.09 -16.77 -18.93
N VAL A 622 4.48 -16.68 -20.20
CA VAL A 622 5.12 -15.47 -20.76
C VAL A 622 4.10 -14.33 -20.81
N GLY A 623 4.50 -13.13 -20.38
CA GLY A 623 3.62 -11.97 -20.30
C GLY A 623 2.83 -11.88 -18.98
N ALA A 624 1.93 -10.90 -18.91
CA ALA A 624 1.33 -10.44 -17.65
C ALA A 624 0.18 -11.31 -17.14
N HIS A 625 -0.37 -12.17 -17.99
CA HIS A 625 -1.53 -13.03 -17.69
C HIS A 625 -1.07 -14.46 -17.45
N GLU A 626 -1.72 -15.15 -16.51
CA GLU A 626 -1.53 -16.58 -16.25
C GLU A 626 -2.82 -17.33 -16.59
N VAL A 627 -2.72 -18.38 -17.41
CA VAL A 627 -3.82 -19.27 -17.75
C VAL A 627 -4.10 -20.20 -16.58
N THR A 628 -5.20 -19.95 -15.90
CA THR A 628 -5.67 -20.77 -14.79
C THR A 628 -7.19 -20.73 -14.70
N THR A 629 -7.76 -21.68 -13.97
CA THR A 629 -9.19 -21.71 -13.63
C THR A 629 -9.53 -20.85 -12.42
N SER A 630 -8.53 -20.33 -11.69
CA SER A 630 -8.75 -19.45 -10.54
C SER A 630 -9.48 -18.16 -10.95
N PRO A 631 -10.43 -17.66 -10.15
CA PRO A 631 -11.11 -16.41 -10.45
C PRO A 631 -10.13 -15.24 -10.40
N ALA A 632 -10.35 -14.23 -11.25
CA ALA A 632 -9.64 -12.95 -11.14
C ALA A 632 -10.02 -12.25 -9.82
N THR A 633 -9.04 -11.66 -9.16
CA THR A 633 -9.23 -10.79 -7.98
C THR A 633 -8.92 -9.33 -8.29
N ARG A 634 -8.30 -9.06 -9.44
CA ARG A 634 -8.01 -7.72 -9.96
C ARG A 634 -8.45 -7.58 -11.42
N ALA A 635 -8.85 -6.37 -11.78
CA ALA A 635 -9.22 -5.96 -13.13
C ALA A 635 -8.82 -4.48 -13.31
N PRO A 636 -8.85 -3.93 -14.54
CA PRO A 636 -8.74 -2.49 -14.72
C PRO A 636 -9.76 -1.76 -13.84
N LEU A 637 -9.29 -0.79 -13.07
CA LEU A 637 -10.10 -0.06 -12.10
C LEU A 637 -11.14 0.81 -12.82
N THR A 638 -12.26 0.99 -12.14
CA THR A 638 -13.34 1.90 -12.53
C THR A 638 -13.69 2.76 -11.33
N THR A 639 -14.48 3.81 -11.54
CA THR A 639 -14.95 4.72 -10.48
C THR A 639 -15.79 4.03 -9.40
N VAL A 640 -16.18 2.77 -9.56
CA VAL A 640 -16.92 1.99 -8.55
C VAL A 640 -16.07 1.67 -7.32
N VAL A 641 -14.75 1.52 -7.48
CA VAL A 641 -13.83 1.05 -6.42
C VAL A 641 -12.78 2.08 -6.01
N VAL A 642 -12.91 3.31 -6.50
CA VAL A 642 -11.99 4.42 -6.18
C VAL A 642 -12.76 5.69 -5.82
N GLY A 643 -12.08 6.61 -5.16
CA GLY A 643 -12.62 7.91 -4.79
C GLY A 643 -13.58 7.86 -3.58
N PRO A 644 -14.14 9.01 -3.20
CA PRO A 644 -14.73 9.21 -1.87
C PRO A 644 -15.92 8.30 -1.55
N THR A 645 -16.64 7.89 -2.59
CA THR A 645 -17.87 7.11 -2.48
C THR A 645 -17.67 5.60 -2.68
N ALA A 646 -16.44 5.15 -2.92
CA ALA A 646 -16.15 3.72 -3.04
C ALA A 646 -16.53 2.97 -1.74
N PRO A 647 -16.90 1.68 -1.81
CA PRO A 647 -17.31 0.88 -0.65
C PRO A 647 -16.32 0.89 0.52
#